data_AF-A0A661SD16-F1
#
_entry.id   AF-A0A661SD16-F1
#
_cell.length_a   1.000
_cell.length_b   1.000
_cell.length_c   1.000
_cell.angle_alpha   90.00
_cell.angle_beta   90.00
_cell.angle_gamma   90.00
#
_symmetry.space_group_name_H-M   'P 1'
#
loop_
_entity.id
_entity.type
_entity.pdbx_description
1 polymer ?
#
loop_
_entity_poly.entity_id
_entity_poly.type
_entity_poly.pdbx_seq_one_letter_code
_entity_poly.pdbx_strand_id
1 'polypeptide(L)'
;MGKKKKSRMVRASALSEGRRAAARAASLTPLSWACGRIERAGSPSSMVLVRDIDCIISRDILPERLANATIIAGDLEFRCLLKEDHPGRFVIIDQSNNGAYAPDLANRPNITQITIDIPSFLRDITGIRSWPRSVREFPYREIIKRHWPKFLQAYQDHIEHGSDTLSEERLRAIAAEAVLGTCLTDLLSPADFLELAVRKGTSWDDLLNFFGREETAKIREMLKRFPVPWGDMFDTIKGDTAVKAAIGMLVIGQHFQNPGEIMTLIDPRMHAYRNAEGWTWPKDKPFPAWLKHKVQEFEADLGNGFADLCSRLDVSNPDRTMEVLSKERCSNTIRTLSLLAALGDMLEGEKLSAKRAKYEDLAHGLRTGDLSSPVDDEAFNHLKDVFLHAFDAYGLLSDFGAVVKSIKLKKLDQMKFSDFSSAFIDGGAYRIEYLISSLRKDWSTTPQLRINPEWVPQLREKIAGSLAQLEQYASSQLDAFNVGFQKFIQRKYGEIAGSQVPTTTEFIPQFIKDILLHHKDEEPIFVILFDGMRFDLWRELFLPIFEDRYIIQREEVGLARLPTVTQYSRRAAFAGLPPSRFNVRAPESALLQEALKRIGSPGDIEDATDFHHISGITMAVRARNLKLTWLVIDCSDKLPHAVNYDLATTFDVISGLSDSVRAILNSIPEKAHVFILSDHGFGRCGTKSMSLSGDQVSYRYAFLDQEPSSDIRSRSLFFKASEIEAAKSGYFLFPHIGSHFTQRGRRDRTPTYHHGGATLEELFVPLVHLVPARAAKPTIEIVVVTEDEYIVGVKGLILAELTLAGTASEQATLRSDVPGFKHRILNLISGQAKTVEISFTPDSEGDFSFTFEARKGRSVLGKCIKTITVLPKEGIE
;
A
#
# COMPACT_ATOMS: atom_id res chain seq x y z
N MET A 1 -65.57 22.79 -6.63
CA MET A 1 -65.84 24.12 -6.02
C MET A 1 -65.24 24.12 -4.63
N GLY A 2 -64.05 24.69 -4.41
CA GLY A 2 -63.83 26.09 -3.99
C GLY A 2 -64.01 26.20 -2.46
N LYS A 3 -63.10 26.70 -1.61
CA LYS A 3 -62.00 27.68 -1.69
C LYS A 3 -61.11 27.45 -0.44
N LYS A 4 -59.79 27.30 -0.59
CA LYS A 4 -58.69 28.31 -0.47
C LYS A 4 -58.03 28.47 0.91
N LYS A 5 -56.73 28.13 0.88
CA LYS A 5 -55.55 28.89 1.35
C LYS A 5 -55.35 29.11 2.86
N LYS A 6 -54.19 28.61 3.34
CA LYS A 6 -53.12 29.45 3.92
C LYS A 6 -51.78 28.70 3.97
N SER A 7 -51.03 28.79 2.86
CA SER A 7 -49.57 28.82 2.88
C SER A 7 -49.15 30.29 2.83
N ARG A 8 -48.29 30.73 3.76
CA ARG A 8 -47.71 32.08 3.79
C ARG A 8 -46.37 31.94 4.53
N MET A 9 -45.25 31.77 3.84
CA MET A 9 -44.42 32.85 3.28
C MET A 9 -44.32 34.03 4.25
N VAL A 10 -43.32 34.00 5.12
CA VAL A 10 -42.84 35.18 5.83
C VAL A 10 -41.60 35.68 5.09
N ARG A 11 -41.74 36.89 4.56
CA ARG A 11 -40.64 37.76 4.11
C ARG A 11 -39.85 38.20 5.34
N ALA A 12 -38.52 38.16 5.25
CA ALA A 12 -37.66 39.05 5.99
C ALA A 12 -36.75 39.75 4.97
N SER A 13 -36.89 41.07 4.88
CA SER A 13 -36.05 41.97 4.11
C SER A 13 -34.87 42.44 4.96
N ALA A 14 -33.68 42.27 4.39
CA ALA A 14 -32.52 43.17 4.35
C ALA A 14 -32.09 43.96 5.59
N LEU A 15 -30.84 43.69 5.98
CA LEU A 15 -29.67 44.58 6.23
C LEU A 15 -28.83 43.87 7.30
N SER A 16 -27.51 43.76 7.29
CA SER A 16 -26.40 44.01 6.37
C SER A 16 -25.15 43.47 7.09
N GLU A 17 -24.06 43.23 6.37
CA GLU A 17 -22.70 42.91 6.88
C GLU A 17 -22.41 41.44 7.24
N GLY A 18 -21.45 40.88 6.48
CA GLY A 18 -20.78 39.64 6.80
C GLY A 18 -20.85 38.58 5.71
N ARG A 19 -19.75 38.44 4.95
CA ARG A 19 -19.35 37.30 4.10
C ARG A 19 -19.83 37.30 2.64
N ARG A 20 -18.93 37.71 1.75
CA ARG A 20 -18.72 37.08 0.44
C ARG A 20 -17.21 36.94 0.20
N ALA A 21 -16.71 35.72 0.34
CA ALA A 21 -15.45 35.28 -0.25
C ALA A 21 -15.57 33.76 -0.50
N ALA A 22 -15.03 33.31 -1.63
CA ALA A 22 -15.08 31.95 -2.19
C ALA A 22 -16.39 31.54 -2.89
N ALA A 23 -16.53 31.95 -4.16
CA ALA A 23 -16.78 31.04 -5.29
C ALA A 23 -16.99 31.85 -6.58
N ARG A 24 -16.05 31.74 -7.53
CA ARG A 24 -16.29 31.40 -8.95
C ARG A 24 -15.05 31.67 -9.78
N ALA A 25 -14.62 30.63 -10.47
CA ALA A 25 -13.63 30.67 -11.52
C ALA A 25 -14.13 31.48 -12.73
N ALA A 26 -13.16 31.96 -13.51
CA ALA A 26 -13.22 32.26 -14.94
C ALA A 26 -14.12 33.42 -15.40
N SER A 27 -13.48 34.58 -15.63
CA SER A 27 -13.68 35.38 -16.86
C SER A 27 -12.68 36.55 -16.89
N LEU A 28 -11.63 36.42 -17.70
CA LEU A 28 -10.77 37.54 -18.09
C LEU A 28 -11.11 37.90 -19.53
N THR A 29 -11.78 39.04 -19.71
CA THR A 29 -11.82 39.83 -20.95
C THR A 29 -11.88 41.32 -20.61
N PRO A 30 -11.38 42.20 -21.48
CA PRO A 30 -10.64 43.41 -21.11
C PRO A 30 -11.51 44.66 -20.99
N LEU A 31 -11.15 45.56 -20.07
CA LEU A 31 -11.83 46.85 -19.89
C LEU A 31 -10.99 48.02 -20.40
N SER A 32 -11.67 48.80 -21.23
CA SER A 32 -11.33 50.05 -21.89
C SER A 32 -10.76 51.15 -20.98
N TRP A 33 -9.81 51.92 -21.54
CA TRP A 33 -9.27 53.15 -20.98
C TRP A 33 -10.23 54.33 -21.12
N ALA A 34 -10.38 55.12 -20.05
CA ALA A 34 -10.86 56.51 -20.12
C ALA A 34 -10.15 57.38 -19.06
N CYS A 35 -9.56 58.48 -19.54
CA CYS A 35 -8.76 59.46 -18.83
C CYS A 35 -9.50 60.24 -17.72
N GLY A 36 -8.78 60.59 -16.66
CA GLY A 36 -9.13 61.65 -15.70
C GLY A 36 -7.89 62.40 -15.21
N ARG A 37 -7.92 63.75 -15.30
CA ARG A 37 -6.83 64.73 -15.08
C ARG A 37 -6.40 64.88 -13.61
N ILE A 38 -5.14 65.32 -13.45
CA ILE A 38 -4.45 65.71 -12.22
C ILE A 38 -4.42 67.26 -12.09
N GLU A 39 -4.69 67.78 -10.88
CA GLU A 39 -4.36 69.16 -10.45
C GLU A 39 -3.00 69.21 -9.71
N ARG A 40 -2.31 70.34 -9.80
CA ARG A 40 -0.88 70.52 -9.44
C ARG A 40 -0.62 71.03 -8.01
N ALA A 41 0.38 70.37 -7.40
CA ALA A 41 1.56 70.90 -6.69
C ALA A 41 1.50 71.47 -5.25
N GLY A 42 2.40 70.92 -4.41
CA GLY A 42 2.93 71.53 -3.19
C GLY A 42 4.04 70.71 -2.49
N SER A 43 5.32 71.05 -2.71
CA SER A 43 6.52 70.73 -1.89
C SER A 43 7.13 69.29 -1.95
N PRO A 44 8.38 69.05 -1.47
CA PRO A 44 9.46 68.46 -2.26
C PRO A 44 9.68 66.97 -1.96
N SER A 45 9.35 66.11 -2.92
CA SER A 45 9.81 64.73 -3.07
C SER A 45 9.38 64.27 -4.46
N SER A 46 10.19 64.50 -5.49
CA SER A 46 9.86 64.02 -6.84
C SER A 46 10.13 62.52 -6.98
N MET A 47 9.26 61.72 -6.36
CA MET A 47 8.92 60.36 -6.80
C MET A 47 7.96 60.51 -7.98
N VAL A 48 8.37 60.07 -9.17
CA VAL A 48 7.45 59.89 -10.30
C VAL A 48 6.98 58.44 -10.28
N LEU A 49 5.67 58.27 -10.10
CA LEU A 49 4.97 56.98 -10.18
C LEU A 49 4.68 56.69 -11.66
N VAL A 50 5.19 55.57 -12.18
CA VAL A 50 4.71 54.98 -13.45
C VAL A 50 4.19 53.59 -13.13
N ARG A 51 2.94 53.33 -13.53
CA ARG A 51 2.17 52.12 -13.23
C ARG A 51 2.50 50.99 -14.20
N ASP A 52 2.35 49.79 -13.64
CA ASP A 52 2.29 48.44 -14.21
C ASP A 52 3.65 47.77 -14.47
N ILE A 53 4.13 47.10 -13.41
CA ILE A 53 5.26 46.18 -13.33
C ILE A 53 4.70 44.87 -12.78
N ASP A 54 4.94 43.75 -13.46
CA ASP A 54 5.08 42.45 -12.80
C ASP A 54 6.46 41.89 -13.17
N CYS A 55 7.41 41.96 -12.25
CA CYS A 55 8.72 41.31 -12.33
C CYS A 55 8.95 40.57 -11.01
N ILE A 56 9.21 39.26 -11.08
CA ILE A 56 9.63 38.45 -9.93
C ILE A 56 11.15 38.36 -9.99
N ILE A 57 11.84 39.17 -9.18
CA ILE A 57 13.31 39.08 -9.05
C ILE A 57 13.63 37.92 -8.10
N SER A 58 14.09 36.79 -8.63
CA SER A 58 14.82 35.78 -7.83
C SER A 58 16.15 36.37 -7.39
N ARG A 59 16.41 36.36 -6.08
CA ARG A 59 17.62 36.92 -5.43
C ARG A 59 18.91 36.18 -5.76
N ASP A 60 18.84 35.02 -6.40
CA ASP A 60 19.96 34.07 -6.41
C ASP A 60 20.97 34.31 -7.55
N ILE A 61 20.74 35.29 -8.44
CA ILE A 61 21.63 35.59 -9.58
C ILE A 61 21.83 37.11 -9.76
N LEU A 62 22.01 37.83 -8.66
CA LEU A 62 22.53 39.20 -8.69
C LEU A 62 23.74 39.26 -7.75
N PRO A 63 24.94 39.65 -8.24
CA PRO A 63 26.05 39.96 -7.35
C PRO A 63 25.58 40.99 -6.31
N GLU A 64 25.94 40.83 -5.04
CA GLU A 64 25.51 41.68 -3.90
C GLU A 64 25.68 43.20 -4.14
N ARG A 65 26.46 43.60 -5.14
CA ARG A 65 26.75 45.00 -5.50
C ARG A 65 25.74 45.68 -6.44
N LEU A 66 24.74 44.97 -7.00
CA LEU A 66 23.69 45.57 -7.86
C LEU A 66 22.42 46.01 -7.10
N ALA A 67 22.42 45.95 -5.77
CA ALA A 67 21.26 46.24 -4.91
C ALA A 67 20.66 47.67 -5.03
N ASN A 68 21.31 48.59 -5.75
CA ASN A 68 20.91 50.00 -5.88
C ASN A 68 20.41 50.39 -7.29
N ALA A 69 20.14 49.44 -8.19
CA ALA A 69 19.57 49.74 -9.51
C ALA A 69 18.08 50.09 -9.42
N THR A 70 17.66 51.20 -10.06
CA THR A 70 16.23 51.56 -10.19
C THR A 70 15.81 51.29 -11.64
N ILE A 71 14.99 50.25 -11.85
CA ILE A 71 14.44 49.92 -13.17
C ILE A 71 13.28 50.87 -13.46
N ILE A 72 13.38 51.63 -14.55
CA ILE A 72 12.36 52.61 -14.95
C ILE A 72 11.86 52.18 -16.34
N ALA A 73 10.88 51.27 -16.33
CA ALA A 73 10.15 50.68 -17.47
C ALA A 73 10.82 49.50 -18.22
N GLY A 74 10.04 48.43 -18.42
CA GLY A 74 10.36 47.30 -19.30
C GLY A 74 9.48 46.08 -19.04
N ASP A 75 8.99 45.44 -20.11
CA ASP A 75 8.16 44.21 -20.10
C ASP A 75 9.03 42.94 -20.34
N LEU A 76 10.37 43.11 -20.41
CA LEU A 76 11.34 42.02 -20.52
C LEU A 76 12.11 41.84 -19.20
N GLU A 77 12.10 40.62 -18.67
CA GLU A 77 13.09 40.21 -17.66
C GLU A 77 14.48 40.07 -18.33
N PHE A 78 15.22 41.17 -18.47
CA PHE A 78 16.63 41.13 -18.83
C PHE A 78 17.51 40.97 -17.60
N ARG A 79 18.27 39.88 -17.54
CA ARG A 79 19.47 39.78 -16.69
C ARG A 79 20.62 40.47 -17.42
N CYS A 80 20.84 41.76 -17.15
CA CYS A 80 22.03 42.44 -17.67
C CYS A 80 23.31 41.80 -17.09
N LEU A 81 24.05 41.06 -17.91
CA LEU A 81 25.45 40.73 -17.66
C LEU A 81 26.30 41.95 -18.00
N LEU A 82 26.47 42.87 -17.06
CA LEU A 82 27.49 43.91 -17.16
C LEU A 82 28.86 43.22 -17.07
N LYS A 83 29.64 43.28 -18.16
CA LYS A 83 30.99 42.68 -18.23
C LYS A 83 32.07 43.51 -17.52
N GLU A 84 31.77 44.75 -17.10
CA GLU A 84 32.75 45.65 -16.48
C GLU A 84 32.20 46.33 -15.21
N ASP A 85 33.07 46.45 -14.20
CA ASP A 85 32.82 47.12 -12.92
C ASP A 85 32.63 48.63 -13.12
N HIS A 86 31.39 49.10 -13.20
CA HIS A 86 31.07 50.54 -13.21
C HIS A 86 30.32 50.96 -11.94
N PRO A 87 30.91 51.81 -11.08
CA PRO A 87 30.22 52.33 -9.90
C PRO A 87 29.27 53.46 -10.31
N GLY A 88 27.97 53.17 -10.46
CA GLY A 88 26.96 54.17 -10.81
C GLY A 88 25.51 53.67 -10.69
N ARG A 89 24.54 54.61 -10.68
CA ARG A 89 23.10 54.27 -10.81
C ARG A 89 22.80 54.01 -12.29
N PHE A 90 22.14 52.89 -12.60
CA PHE A 90 21.77 52.54 -13.98
C PHE A 90 20.31 52.84 -14.25
N VAL A 91 20.01 53.30 -15.46
CA VAL A 91 18.65 53.36 -16.00
C VAL A 91 18.62 52.52 -17.27
N ILE A 92 17.84 51.45 -17.24
CA ILE A 92 17.60 50.60 -18.41
C ILE A 92 16.41 51.22 -19.15
N ILE A 93 16.59 51.51 -20.43
CA ILE A 93 15.51 52.01 -21.29
C ILE A 93 15.23 50.95 -22.35
N ASP A 94 14.06 50.31 -22.24
CA ASP A 94 13.55 49.40 -23.26
C ASP A 94 13.00 50.20 -24.44
N GLN A 95 13.74 50.22 -25.56
CA GLN A 95 13.33 50.88 -26.80
C GLN A 95 12.61 49.94 -27.78
N SER A 96 12.33 48.70 -27.39
CA SER A 96 11.65 47.74 -28.26
C SER A 96 10.21 48.16 -28.59
N ASN A 97 9.52 48.86 -27.69
CA ASN A 97 8.31 49.62 -28.04
C ASN A 97 8.76 51.04 -28.39
N ASN A 98 8.48 51.49 -29.62
CA ASN A 98 8.78 52.84 -30.16
C ASN A 98 8.23 54.05 -29.33
N GLY A 99 7.83 53.87 -28.06
CA GLY A 99 7.19 54.87 -27.21
C GLY A 99 7.91 55.26 -25.92
N ALA A 100 8.97 54.57 -25.48
CA ALA A 100 9.65 54.94 -24.23
C ALA A 100 10.85 55.88 -24.48
N TYR A 101 10.57 57.15 -24.75
CA TYR A 101 11.59 58.20 -24.69
C TYR A 101 11.37 59.00 -23.40
N ALA A 102 12.26 58.82 -22.41
CA ALA A 102 12.24 59.56 -21.14
C ALA A 102 13.40 60.59 -21.11
N PRO A 103 13.26 61.74 -21.79
CA PRO A 103 14.34 62.71 -21.95
C PRO A 103 14.82 63.30 -20.62
N ASP A 104 13.97 63.32 -19.60
CA ASP A 104 14.26 63.90 -18.27
C ASP A 104 15.27 63.07 -17.45
N LEU A 105 15.46 61.78 -17.79
CA LEU A 105 16.44 60.89 -17.16
C LEU A 105 17.81 60.91 -17.87
N ALA A 106 17.85 61.25 -19.16
CA ALA A 106 19.06 61.24 -19.99
C ALA A 106 20.08 62.34 -19.62
N ASN A 107 19.67 63.38 -18.90
CA ASN A 107 20.51 64.55 -18.56
C ASN A 107 21.05 64.57 -17.12
N ARG A 108 20.95 63.47 -16.36
CA ARG A 108 21.46 63.42 -14.98
C ARG A 108 22.91 62.91 -14.94
N PRO A 109 23.86 63.65 -14.32
CA PRO A 109 25.30 63.37 -14.44
C PRO A 109 25.81 62.08 -13.76
N ASN A 110 24.95 61.33 -13.07
CA ASN A 110 25.32 60.10 -12.33
C ASN A 110 24.48 58.87 -12.75
N ILE A 111 23.86 58.92 -13.94
CA ILE A 111 23.04 57.83 -14.47
C ILE A 111 23.68 57.28 -15.74
N THR A 112 24.03 55.99 -15.73
CA THR A 112 24.44 55.29 -16.96
C THR A 112 23.20 54.72 -17.63
N GLN A 113 22.93 55.16 -18.85
CA GLN A 113 21.79 54.69 -19.64
C GLN A 113 22.19 53.43 -20.43
N ILE A 114 21.47 52.33 -20.22
CA ILE A 114 21.61 51.12 -21.02
C ILE A 114 20.35 51.01 -21.87
N THR A 115 20.50 51.25 -23.17
CA THR A 115 19.41 51.10 -24.14
C THR A 115 19.41 49.67 -24.65
N ILE A 116 18.31 48.95 -24.45
CA ILE A 116 18.16 47.60 -24.98
C ILE A 116 17.09 47.63 -26.06
N ASP A 117 17.48 47.28 -27.30
CA ASP A 117 16.55 46.92 -28.37
C ASP A 117 16.70 45.42 -28.69
N ILE A 118 15.66 44.80 -29.23
CA ILE A 118 15.68 43.35 -29.54
C ILE A 118 16.88 42.97 -30.43
N PRO A 119 17.21 43.70 -31.51
CA PRO A 119 18.37 43.38 -32.33
C PRO A 119 19.72 43.47 -31.61
N SER A 120 19.91 44.42 -30.69
CA SER A 120 21.15 44.55 -29.92
C SER A 120 21.21 43.48 -28.83
N PHE A 121 20.08 43.20 -28.17
CA PHE A 121 19.97 42.07 -27.26
C PHE A 121 20.36 40.75 -27.92
N LEU A 122 19.74 40.43 -29.07
CA LEU A 122 20.04 39.20 -29.79
C LEU A 122 21.50 39.17 -30.25
N ARG A 123 22.05 40.29 -30.71
CA ARG A 123 23.47 40.42 -31.08
C ARG A 123 24.41 40.17 -29.90
N ASP A 124 24.10 40.71 -28.72
CA ASP A 124 24.95 40.60 -27.54
C ASP A 124 24.96 39.18 -26.98
N ILE A 125 23.84 38.47 -27.07
CA ILE A 125 23.72 37.08 -26.62
C ILE A 125 24.25 36.08 -27.64
N THR A 126 23.97 36.27 -28.94
CA THR A 126 24.36 35.29 -29.99
C THR A 126 25.70 35.61 -30.63
N GLY A 127 26.22 36.83 -30.48
CA GLY A 127 27.41 37.31 -31.19
C GLY A 127 27.16 37.70 -32.66
N ILE A 128 25.91 37.62 -33.13
CA ILE A 128 25.56 37.72 -34.55
C ILE A 128 25.29 39.16 -34.95
N ARG A 129 26.08 39.64 -35.93
CA ARG A 129 26.12 41.06 -36.30
C ARG A 129 24.89 41.55 -37.07
N SER A 130 24.11 40.65 -37.70
CA SER A 130 22.99 41.03 -38.56
C SER A 130 21.77 40.12 -38.36
N TRP A 131 20.74 40.67 -37.71
CA TRP A 131 19.40 40.07 -37.62
C TRP A 131 18.44 40.71 -38.64
N PRO A 132 17.46 39.95 -39.20
CA PRO A 132 16.42 40.49 -40.09
C PRO A 132 15.68 41.67 -39.45
N ARG A 133 15.24 42.64 -40.27
CA ARG A 133 14.50 43.82 -39.75
C ARG A 133 13.18 43.43 -39.09
N SER A 134 12.57 42.34 -39.55
CA SER A 134 11.32 41.76 -39.06
C SER A 134 11.32 41.43 -37.56
N VAL A 135 12.48 41.17 -36.93
CA VAL A 135 12.54 40.95 -35.47
C VAL A 135 12.12 42.17 -34.63
N ARG A 136 12.10 43.36 -35.25
CA ARG A 136 11.65 44.61 -34.61
C ARG A 136 10.12 44.78 -34.68
N GLU A 137 9.48 44.02 -35.55
CA GLU A 137 8.07 44.17 -35.92
C GLU A 137 7.20 43.10 -35.24
N PHE A 138 5.89 43.35 -35.20
CA PHE A 138 4.93 42.34 -34.76
C PHE A 138 4.83 41.24 -35.85
N PRO A 139 4.77 39.95 -35.49
CA PRO A 139 4.68 39.40 -34.12
C PRO A 139 6.02 39.09 -33.45
N TYR A 140 7.12 39.05 -34.20
CA TYR A 140 8.43 38.59 -33.73
C TYR A 140 8.91 39.34 -32.50
N ARG A 141 8.74 40.66 -32.47
CA ARG A 141 9.06 41.49 -31.32
C ARG A 141 8.42 40.93 -30.06
N GLU A 142 7.10 40.77 -30.05
CA GLU A 142 6.33 40.36 -28.86
C GLU A 142 6.62 38.91 -28.45
N ILE A 143 6.84 38.02 -29.42
CA ILE A 143 7.24 36.63 -29.15
C ILE A 143 8.60 36.60 -28.45
N ILE A 144 9.57 37.36 -28.95
CA ILE A 144 10.90 37.44 -28.33
C ILE A 144 10.76 38.03 -26.92
N LYS A 145 9.95 39.07 -26.70
CA LYS A 145 9.72 39.61 -25.34
C LYS A 145 9.25 38.54 -24.36
N ARG A 146 8.24 37.77 -24.76
CA ARG A 146 7.55 36.81 -23.88
C ARG A 146 8.26 35.46 -23.78
N HIS A 147 9.03 35.07 -24.79
CA HIS A 147 9.59 33.72 -24.93
C HIS A 147 11.08 33.70 -25.32
N TRP A 148 11.85 34.75 -25.02
CA TRP A 148 13.25 34.87 -25.45
C TRP A 148 14.16 33.63 -25.17
N PRO A 149 14.06 32.90 -24.03
CA PRO A 149 14.95 31.76 -23.81
C PRO A 149 14.65 30.62 -24.78
N LYS A 150 13.36 30.36 -25.03
CA LYS A 150 12.90 29.34 -25.98
C LYS A 150 13.19 29.75 -27.43
N PHE A 151 13.04 31.03 -27.73
CA PHE A 151 13.39 31.59 -29.03
C PHE A 151 14.88 31.42 -29.33
N LEU A 152 15.74 31.67 -28.33
CA LEU A 152 17.18 31.49 -28.45
C LEU A 152 17.57 30.01 -28.59
N GLN A 153 16.94 29.13 -27.83
CA GLN A 153 17.15 27.69 -27.95
C GLN A 153 16.76 27.20 -29.36
N ALA A 154 15.56 27.52 -29.82
CA ALA A 154 15.09 27.20 -31.17
C ALA A 154 16.05 27.76 -32.24
N TYR A 155 16.55 28.98 -32.04
CA TYR A 155 17.54 29.58 -32.92
C TYR A 155 18.85 28.77 -32.97
N GLN A 156 19.38 28.35 -31.82
CA GLN A 156 20.58 27.53 -31.72
C GLN A 156 20.39 26.16 -32.39
N ASP A 157 19.27 25.48 -32.10
CA ASP A 157 18.91 24.19 -32.69
C ASP A 157 18.87 24.28 -34.21
N HIS A 158 18.34 25.38 -34.76
CA HIS A 158 18.33 25.62 -36.19
C HIS A 158 19.74 25.81 -36.75
N ILE A 159 20.62 26.61 -36.12
CA ILE A 159 21.99 26.88 -36.62
C ILE A 159 22.83 25.61 -36.70
N GLU A 160 22.78 24.75 -35.67
CA GLU A 160 23.58 23.51 -35.63
C GLU A 160 23.29 22.57 -36.81
N HIS A 161 22.12 22.72 -37.45
CA HIS A 161 21.63 21.86 -38.53
C HIS A 161 21.61 22.54 -39.93
N GLY A 162 22.18 23.75 -40.11
CA GLY A 162 22.33 24.34 -41.46
C GLY A 162 22.80 25.82 -41.55
N SER A 163 23.35 26.18 -42.73
CA SER A 163 23.87 27.49 -43.23
C SER A 163 23.65 28.76 -42.38
N ASP A 164 24.68 29.60 -42.29
CA ASP A 164 24.80 30.87 -41.52
C ASP A 164 23.76 31.97 -41.83
N THR A 165 22.88 31.80 -42.83
CA THR A 165 21.90 32.82 -43.25
C THR A 165 20.49 32.59 -42.70
N LEU A 166 19.95 33.57 -41.95
CA LEU A 166 18.60 33.55 -41.37
C LEU A 166 17.55 34.12 -42.35
N SER A 167 16.78 33.24 -43.02
CA SER A 167 15.67 33.64 -43.90
C SER A 167 14.41 34.02 -43.10
N GLU A 168 13.46 34.75 -43.73
CA GLU A 168 12.15 35.06 -43.12
C GLU A 168 11.33 33.80 -42.79
N GLU A 169 11.46 32.74 -43.60
CA GLU A 169 10.81 31.46 -43.35
C GLU A 169 11.38 30.76 -42.11
N ARG A 170 12.71 30.79 -41.94
CA ARG A 170 13.40 30.23 -40.77
C ARG A 170 13.11 31.04 -39.52
N LEU A 171 13.06 32.37 -39.62
CA LEU A 171 12.66 33.24 -38.52
C LEU A 171 11.21 32.95 -38.07
N ARG A 172 10.29 32.70 -39.01
CA ARG A 172 8.93 32.25 -38.72
C ARG A 172 8.91 30.92 -37.96
N ALA A 173 9.67 29.93 -38.42
CA ALA A 173 9.76 28.62 -37.76
C ALA A 173 10.28 28.75 -36.32
N ILE A 174 11.37 29.49 -36.11
CA ILE A 174 11.98 29.71 -34.79
C ILE A 174 11.02 30.45 -33.84
N ALA A 175 10.31 31.45 -34.35
CA ALA A 175 9.30 32.16 -33.57
C ALA A 175 8.11 31.25 -33.22
N ALA A 176 7.68 30.38 -34.14
CA ALA A 176 6.64 29.40 -33.89
C ALA A 176 7.08 28.35 -32.85
N GLU A 177 8.31 27.86 -32.94
CA GLU A 177 8.92 26.94 -31.96
C GLU A 177 8.99 27.56 -30.57
N ALA A 178 9.29 28.86 -30.47
CA ALA A 178 9.30 29.58 -29.19
C ALA A 178 7.91 29.62 -28.53
N VAL A 179 6.85 29.83 -29.32
CA VAL A 179 5.45 29.88 -28.86
C VAL A 179 4.94 28.48 -28.51
N LEU A 180 5.15 27.51 -29.41
CA LEU A 180 4.68 26.12 -29.23
C LEU A 180 5.51 25.38 -28.17
N GLY A 181 6.77 25.76 -27.99
CA GLY A 181 7.71 25.15 -27.06
C GLY A 181 8.19 23.76 -27.50
N THR A 182 8.19 23.50 -28.80
CA THR A 182 8.63 22.24 -29.43
C THR A 182 9.33 22.58 -30.73
N CYS A 183 10.47 21.95 -31.02
CA CYS A 183 11.22 22.12 -32.26
C CYS A 183 10.42 21.56 -33.45
N LEU A 184 10.28 22.31 -34.55
CA LEU A 184 9.45 21.95 -35.70
C LEU A 184 10.28 21.43 -36.90
N THR A 185 11.44 20.84 -36.61
CA THR A 185 12.37 20.28 -37.60
C THR A 185 12.10 18.80 -37.86
N ASP A 186 12.85 18.20 -38.79
CA ASP A 186 12.73 16.78 -39.18
C ASP A 186 13.04 15.77 -38.04
N LEU A 187 13.46 16.26 -36.87
CA LEU A 187 13.83 15.47 -35.68
C LEU A 187 12.66 15.21 -34.71
N LEU A 188 11.44 15.63 -35.04
CA LEU A 188 10.24 15.43 -34.21
C LEU A 188 9.97 13.95 -33.93
N SER A 189 9.85 13.58 -32.65
CA SER A 189 9.42 12.23 -32.28
C SER A 189 7.90 12.07 -32.43
N PRO A 190 7.39 10.83 -32.60
CA PRO A 190 5.96 10.52 -32.51
C PRO A 190 5.22 11.14 -31.31
N ALA A 191 5.89 11.19 -30.16
CA ALA A 191 5.34 11.78 -28.94
C ALA A 191 5.17 13.30 -29.06
N ASP A 192 6.13 13.99 -29.69
CA ASP A 192 6.10 15.44 -29.89
C ASP A 192 4.96 15.85 -30.84
N PHE A 193 4.72 15.06 -31.89
CA PHE A 193 3.59 15.27 -32.80
C PHE A 193 2.24 15.21 -32.09
N LEU A 194 2.03 14.18 -31.26
CA LEU A 194 0.80 14.04 -30.48
C LEU A 194 0.66 15.15 -29.45
N GLU A 195 1.75 15.55 -28.79
CA GLU A 195 1.70 16.65 -27.84
C GLU A 195 1.30 17.97 -28.52
N LEU A 196 1.88 18.25 -29.69
CA LEU A 196 1.55 19.42 -30.51
C LEU A 196 0.10 19.39 -31.01
N ALA A 197 -0.38 18.24 -31.49
CA ALA A 197 -1.73 18.11 -32.04
C ALA A 197 -2.83 18.16 -30.97
N VAL A 198 -2.57 17.59 -29.79
CA VAL A 198 -3.61 17.35 -28.76
C VAL A 198 -3.56 18.35 -27.60
N ARG A 199 -2.36 18.63 -27.06
CA ARG A 199 -2.21 19.35 -25.78
C ARG A 199 -2.01 20.85 -25.96
N LYS A 200 -1.40 21.26 -27.06
CA LYS A 200 -0.97 22.64 -27.31
C LYS A 200 -2.07 23.53 -27.92
N GLY A 201 -3.36 23.19 -27.73
CA GLY A 201 -4.48 23.97 -28.29
C GLY A 201 -4.41 25.46 -27.98
N THR A 202 -4.13 25.81 -26.71
CA THR A 202 -3.93 27.21 -26.31
C THR A 202 -2.69 27.84 -26.93
N SER A 203 -1.62 27.08 -27.17
CA SER A 203 -0.42 27.55 -27.86
C SER A 203 -0.67 27.75 -29.37
N TRP A 204 -1.55 26.96 -29.98
CA TRP A 204 -2.02 27.20 -31.35
C TRP A 204 -2.92 28.43 -31.44
N ASP A 205 -3.75 28.68 -30.43
CA ASP A 205 -4.52 29.92 -30.32
C ASP A 205 -3.61 31.14 -30.12
N ASP A 206 -2.56 31.02 -29.29
CA ASP A 206 -1.54 32.05 -29.12
C ASP A 206 -0.79 32.31 -30.43
N LEU A 207 -0.39 31.26 -31.13
CA LEU A 207 0.26 31.36 -32.44
C LEU A 207 -0.68 32.03 -33.46
N LEU A 208 -1.97 31.69 -33.45
CA LEU A 208 -2.99 32.33 -34.28
C LEU A 208 -3.18 33.82 -33.93
N ASN A 209 -3.11 34.17 -32.66
CA ASN A 209 -3.19 35.56 -32.20
C ASN A 209 -1.96 36.37 -32.61
N PHE A 210 -0.77 35.76 -32.64
CA PHE A 210 0.46 36.40 -33.09
C PHE A 210 0.54 36.50 -34.61
N PHE A 211 0.40 35.40 -35.33
CA PHE A 211 0.68 35.32 -36.76
C PHE A 211 -0.55 35.52 -37.65
N GLY A 212 -1.76 35.40 -37.10
CA GLY A 212 -2.99 35.40 -37.89
C GLY A 212 -3.21 34.09 -38.66
N ARG A 213 -4.36 33.97 -39.34
CA ARG A 213 -4.79 32.72 -39.98
C ARG A 213 -3.87 32.23 -41.09
N GLU A 214 -3.41 33.15 -41.94
CA GLU A 214 -2.63 32.80 -43.14
C GLU A 214 -1.23 32.28 -42.76
N GLU A 215 -0.52 32.98 -41.88
CA GLU A 215 0.82 32.60 -41.46
C GLU A 215 0.81 31.35 -40.56
N THR A 216 -0.23 31.19 -39.72
CA THR A 216 -0.45 29.95 -38.95
C THR A 216 -0.73 28.76 -39.87
N ALA A 217 -1.44 28.97 -40.98
CA ALA A 217 -1.66 27.92 -41.97
C ALA A 217 -0.35 27.51 -42.65
N LYS A 218 0.59 28.44 -42.91
CA LYS A 218 1.92 28.11 -43.45
C LYS A 218 2.70 27.19 -42.50
N ILE A 219 2.60 27.39 -41.18
CA ILE A 219 3.23 26.52 -40.17
C ILE A 219 2.58 25.13 -40.15
N ARG A 220 1.23 25.04 -40.28
CA ARG A 220 0.55 23.75 -40.41
C ARG A 220 0.91 23.02 -41.70
N GLU A 221 1.00 23.72 -42.82
CA GLU A 221 1.41 23.15 -44.11
C GLU A 221 2.86 22.65 -44.09
N MET A 222 3.73 23.26 -43.28
CA MET A 222 5.07 22.73 -43.02
C MET A 222 5.00 21.36 -42.33
N LEU A 223 4.16 21.21 -41.30
CA LEU A 223 3.97 19.95 -40.58
C LEU A 223 3.25 18.88 -41.43
N LYS A 224 2.43 19.27 -42.39
CA LYS A 224 1.77 18.32 -43.32
C LYS A 224 2.72 17.61 -44.27
N ARG A 225 3.99 18.02 -44.35
CA ARG A 225 5.04 17.34 -45.15
C ARG A 225 5.49 16.02 -44.52
N PHE A 226 5.24 15.82 -43.23
CA PHE A 226 5.64 14.61 -42.52
C PHE A 226 4.79 13.39 -42.93
N PRO A 227 5.33 12.16 -42.83
CA PRO A 227 4.61 10.94 -43.16
C PRO A 227 3.29 10.79 -42.40
N VAL A 228 2.36 10.03 -42.97
CA VAL A 228 1.13 9.64 -42.27
C VAL A 228 1.43 8.74 -41.06
N PRO A 229 0.72 8.88 -39.92
CA PRO A 229 -0.38 9.80 -39.66
C PRO A 229 0.06 11.20 -39.20
N TRP A 230 1.35 11.44 -38.97
CA TRP A 230 1.88 12.63 -38.28
C TRP A 230 1.51 13.95 -38.96
N GLY A 231 1.70 14.04 -40.28
CA GLY A 231 1.35 15.26 -41.02
C GLY A 231 -0.16 15.53 -41.06
N ASP A 232 -0.96 14.48 -41.23
CA ASP A 232 -2.43 14.59 -41.34
C ASP A 232 -3.09 15.08 -40.04
N MET A 233 -2.41 15.02 -38.88
CA MET A 233 -2.90 15.57 -37.61
C MET A 233 -3.17 17.08 -37.65
N PHE A 234 -2.44 17.81 -38.49
CA PHE A 234 -2.56 19.27 -38.60
C PHE A 234 -3.49 19.70 -39.74
N ASP A 235 -4.09 18.73 -40.44
CA ASP A 235 -5.12 18.97 -41.44
C ASP A 235 -6.48 19.29 -40.79
N THR A 236 -7.21 20.24 -41.36
CA THR A 236 -8.50 20.71 -40.80
C THR A 236 -9.64 19.72 -40.95
N ILE A 237 -9.52 18.75 -41.87
CA ILE A 237 -10.56 17.75 -42.15
C ILE A 237 -10.16 16.40 -41.55
N LYS A 238 -8.89 16.00 -41.70
CA LYS A 238 -8.41 14.67 -41.27
C LYS A 238 -7.83 14.62 -39.86
N GLY A 239 -7.56 15.75 -39.23
CA GLY A 239 -6.80 15.85 -37.97
C GLY A 239 -7.27 14.89 -36.87
N ASP A 240 -8.57 14.90 -36.54
CA ASP A 240 -9.14 14.02 -35.51
C ASP A 240 -8.95 12.52 -35.83
N THR A 241 -9.06 12.16 -37.10
CA THR A 241 -8.91 10.76 -37.54
C THR A 241 -7.44 10.36 -37.52
N ALA A 242 -6.52 11.26 -37.87
CA ALA A 242 -5.07 11.04 -37.80
C ALA A 242 -4.58 10.87 -36.35
N VAL A 243 -5.10 11.68 -35.41
CA VAL A 243 -4.81 11.56 -33.98
C VAL A 243 -5.27 10.18 -33.46
N LYS A 244 -6.49 9.76 -33.80
CA LYS A 244 -7.01 8.42 -33.46
C LYS A 244 -6.14 7.31 -34.06
N ALA A 245 -5.74 7.44 -35.32
CA ALA A 245 -4.86 6.48 -35.97
C ALA A 245 -3.52 6.35 -35.24
N ALA A 246 -2.90 7.46 -34.81
CA ALA A 246 -1.64 7.42 -34.08
C ALA A 246 -1.75 6.84 -32.66
N ILE A 247 -2.82 7.17 -31.92
CA ILE A 247 -3.11 6.52 -30.61
C ILE A 247 -3.32 5.03 -30.81
N GLY A 248 -4.02 4.66 -31.87
CA GLY A 248 -4.24 3.27 -32.19
C GLY A 248 -2.97 2.54 -32.63
N MET A 249 -2.06 3.19 -33.37
CA MET A 249 -0.73 2.63 -33.70
C MET A 249 0.12 2.41 -32.43
N LEU A 250 -0.06 3.26 -31.41
CA LEU A 250 0.59 3.10 -30.11
C LEU A 250 0.07 1.86 -29.38
N VAL A 251 -1.26 1.69 -29.29
CA VAL A 251 -1.88 0.56 -28.58
C VAL A 251 -1.63 -0.75 -29.32
N ILE A 252 -1.98 -0.81 -30.61
CA ILE A 252 -1.91 -2.03 -31.43
C ILE A 252 -0.46 -2.41 -31.75
N GLY A 253 0.43 -1.42 -31.94
CA GLY A 253 1.84 -1.65 -32.26
C GLY A 253 2.63 -2.37 -31.16
N GLN A 254 2.12 -2.44 -29.93
CA GLN A 254 2.73 -3.22 -28.85
C GLN A 254 2.56 -4.73 -29.04
N HIS A 255 1.59 -5.17 -29.85
CA HIS A 255 1.19 -6.56 -29.97
C HIS A 255 1.30 -7.11 -31.39
N PHE A 256 1.24 -6.25 -32.42
CA PHE A 256 1.20 -6.65 -33.82
C PHE A 256 2.29 -5.96 -34.65
N GLN A 257 2.86 -6.68 -35.62
CA GLN A 257 3.88 -6.15 -36.53
C GLN A 257 3.31 -5.14 -37.54
N ASN A 258 2.07 -5.33 -38.01
CA ASN A 258 1.40 -4.47 -38.99
C ASN A 258 0.16 -3.78 -38.37
N PRO A 259 0.33 -2.83 -37.43
CA PRO A 259 -0.79 -2.25 -36.69
C PRO A 259 -1.75 -1.45 -37.58
N GLY A 260 -1.27 -0.82 -38.66
CA GLY A 260 -2.10 -0.14 -39.65
C GLY A 260 -3.15 -1.07 -40.29
N GLU A 261 -2.75 -2.28 -40.69
CA GLU A 261 -3.69 -3.25 -41.28
C GLU A 261 -4.74 -3.70 -40.27
N ILE A 262 -4.32 -4.03 -39.05
CA ILE A 262 -5.22 -4.43 -37.97
C ILE A 262 -6.21 -3.32 -37.65
N MET A 263 -5.76 -2.06 -37.61
CA MET A 263 -6.62 -0.90 -37.39
C MET A 263 -7.73 -0.79 -38.44
N THR A 264 -7.41 -1.00 -39.72
CA THR A 264 -8.40 -0.89 -40.80
C THR A 264 -9.48 -1.97 -40.76
N LEU A 265 -9.14 -3.14 -40.19
CA LEU A 265 -10.10 -4.22 -39.98
C LEU A 265 -11.06 -3.90 -38.83
N ILE A 266 -10.55 -3.23 -37.80
CA ILE A 266 -11.30 -2.85 -36.59
C ILE A 266 -12.15 -1.60 -36.82
N ASP A 267 -11.63 -0.61 -37.55
CA ASP A 267 -12.31 0.63 -37.89
C ASP A 267 -12.04 1.00 -39.37
N PRO A 268 -13.01 0.78 -40.27
CA PRO A 268 -12.88 1.09 -41.70
C PRO A 268 -12.55 2.57 -41.99
N ARG A 269 -12.85 3.50 -41.06
CA ARG A 269 -12.51 4.93 -41.20
C ARG A 269 -10.99 5.14 -41.27
N MET A 270 -10.20 4.18 -40.80
CA MET A 270 -8.74 4.25 -40.74
C MET A 270 -8.04 3.76 -42.02
N HIS A 271 -8.77 3.44 -43.10
CA HIS A 271 -8.20 2.91 -44.35
C HIS A 271 -7.04 3.76 -44.92
N ALA A 272 -7.09 5.08 -44.74
CA ALA A 272 -6.02 5.98 -45.18
C ALA A 272 -4.66 5.73 -44.49
N TYR A 273 -4.66 5.06 -43.33
CA TYR A 273 -3.49 4.80 -42.49
C TYR A 273 -3.08 3.31 -42.47
N ARG A 274 -3.56 2.51 -43.43
CA ARG A 274 -3.29 1.06 -43.50
C ARG A 274 -1.81 0.69 -43.43
N ASN A 275 -0.95 1.51 -44.03
CA ASN A 275 0.49 1.26 -44.13
C ASN A 275 1.30 2.02 -43.06
N ALA A 276 0.63 2.62 -42.06
CA ALA A 276 1.32 3.30 -40.97
C ALA A 276 2.02 2.28 -40.05
N GLU A 277 3.24 2.61 -39.65
CA GLU A 277 4.03 1.79 -38.72
C GLU A 277 3.61 2.01 -37.26
N GLY A 278 3.85 0.99 -36.43
CA GLY A 278 3.67 1.08 -34.99
C GLY A 278 4.74 1.95 -34.33
N TRP A 279 4.43 2.47 -33.15
CA TRP A 279 5.40 3.21 -32.35
C TRP A 279 5.16 2.95 -30.87
N THR A 280 6.15 3.26 -30.04
CA THR A 280 6.10 3.01 -28.59
C THR A 280 6.40 4.28 -27.81
N TRP A 281 5.74 4.43 -26.66
CA TRP A 281 6.13 5.47 -25.70
C TRP A 281 7.54 5.18 -25.15
N PRO A 282 8.41 6.20 -24.99
CA PRO A 282 9.76 6.01 -24.46
C PRO A 282 9.74 5.34 -23.08
N LYS A 283 10.52 4.27 -22.89
CA LYS A 283 10.51 3.45 -21.66
C LYS A 283 11.02 4.21 -20.44
N ASP A 284 11.85 5.22 -20.66
CA ASP A 284 12.47 6.09 -19.67
C ASP A 284 11.56 7.25 -19.23
N LYS A 285 10.41 7.46 -19.90
CA LYS A 285 9.47 8.53 -19.59
C LYS A 285 8.18 8.00 -18.96
N PRO A 286 7.62 8.65 -17.93
CA PRO A 286 6.33 8.27 -17.38
C PRO A 286 5.22 8.41 -18.43
N PHE A 287 4.26 7.49 -18.44
CA PHE A 287 3.12 7.55 -19.36
C PHE A 287 2.17 8.68 -18.95
N PRO A 288 1.92 9.71 -19.79
CA PRO A 288 1.20 10.89 -19.36
C PRO A 288 -0.30 10.65 -19.13
N ALA A 289 -0.86 11.26 -18.07
CA ALA A 289 -2.29 11.14 -17.75
C ALA A 289 -3.22 11.63 -18.89
N TRP A 290 -2.82 12.68 -19.63
CA TRP A 290 -3.60 13.16 -20.78
C TRP A 290 -3.66 12.14 -21.92
N LEU A 291 -2.56 11.41 -22.15
CA LEU A 291 -2.50 10.37 -23.18
C LEU A 291 -3.30 9.14 -22.76
N LYS A 292 -3.30 8.79 -21.46
CA LYS A 292 -4.21 7.78 -20.89
C LYS A 292 -5.68 8.12 -21.20
N HIS A 293 -6.09 9.36 -20.98
CA HIS A 293 -7.46 9.78 -21.31
C HIS A 293 -7.75 9.64 -22.82
N LYS A 294 -6.79 9.96 -23.67
CA LYS A 294 -6.91 9.81 -25.13
C LYS A 294 -6.97 8.36 -25.59
N VAL A 295 -6.24 7.45 -24.95
CA VAL A 295 -6.39 6.00 -25.15
C VAL A 295 -7.80 5.56 -24.77
N GLN A 296 -8.33 5.99 -23.62
CA GLN A 296 -9.70 5.66 -23.19
C GLN A 296 -10.77 6.21 -24.14
N GLU A 297 -10.58 7.43 -24.66
CA GLU A 297 -11.45 8.01 -25.70
C GLU A 297 -11.42 7.17 -26.98
N PHE A 298 -10.21 6.77 -27.42
CA PHE A 298 -10.02 5.91 -28.59
C PHE A 298 -10.74 4.56 -28.42
N GLU A 299 -10.53 3.88 -27.30
CA GLU A 299 -11.20 2.61 -26.99
C GLU A 299 -12.72 2.74 -27.02
N ALA A 300 -13.26 3.82 -26.45
CA ALA A 300 -14.70 4.07 -26.45
C ALA A 300 -15.25 4.39 -27.85
N ASP A 301 -14.50 5.14 -28.66
CA ASP A 301 -14.89 5.51 -30.03
C ASP A 301 -14.90 4.32 -31.00
N LEU A 302 -14.06 3.30 -30.75
CA LEU A 302 -14.06 2.07 -31.53
C LEU A 302 -15.37 1.28 -31.41
N GLY A 303 -16.11 1.42 -30.30
CA GLY A 303 -17.36 0.67 -30.06
C GLY A 303 -17.16 -0.85 -30.24
N ASN A 304 -17.90 -1.46 -31.17
CA ASN A 304 -17.78 -2.89 -31.49
C ASN A 304 -16.39 -3.27 -32.01
N GLY A 305 -15.66 -2.33 -32.62
CA GLY A 305 -14.29 -2.56 -33.05
C GLY A 305 -13.34 -2.87 -31.90
N PHE A 306 -13.57 -2.32 -30.70
CA PHE A 306 -12.76 -2.64 -29.53
C PHE A 306 -12.93 -4.12 -29.11
N ALA A 307 -14.12 -4.69 -29.27
CA ALA A 307 -14.34 -6.11 -29.03
C ALA A 307 -13.58 -6.99 -30.05
N ASP A 308 -13.54 -6.59 -31.33
CA ASP A 308 -12.71 -7.27 -32.34
C ASP A 308 -11.21 -7.19 -32.01
N LEU A 309 -10.73 -6.02 -31.56
CA LEU A 309 -9.36 -5.86 -31.07
C LEU A 309 -9.05 -6.83 -29.92
N CYS A 310 -9.94 -6.89 -28.92
CA CYS A 310 -9.81 -7.81 -27.78
C CYS A 310 -9.77 -9.27 -28.23
N SER A 311 -10.61 -9.65 -29.20
CA SER A 311 -10.65 -10.99 -29.80
C SER A 311 -9.34 -11.33 -30.50
N ARG A 312 -8.78 -10.40 -31.29
CA ARG A 312 -7.49 -10.58 -32.00
C ARG A 312 -6.30 -10.68 -31.04
N LEU A 313 -6.33 -9.91 -29.96
CA LEU A 313 -5.35 -9.99 -28.87
C LEU A 313 -5.54 -11.26 -28.03
N ASP A 314 -6.66 -11.96 -28.19
CA ASP A 314 -7.03 -13.14 -27.42
C ASP A 314 -6.96 -12.89 -25.89
N VAL A 315 -7.46 -11.73 -25.46
CA VAL A 315 -7.43 -11.32 -24.04
C VAL A 315 -8.30 -12.19 -23.14
N SER A 316 -9.23 -12.95 -23.72
CA SER A 316 -10.03 -13.95 -23.02
C SER A 316 -9.26 -15.23 -22.69
N ASN A 317 -8.09 -15.44 -23.31
CA ASN A 317 -7.27 -16.60 -23.07
C ASN A 317 -6.32 -16.37 -21.88
N PRO A 318 -6.52 -17.10 -20.77
CA PRO A 318 -5.71 -16.92 -19.56
C PRO A 318 -4.23 -17.27 -19.76
N ASP A 319 -3.89 -18.14 -20.71
CA ASP A 319 -2.50 -18.55 -20.96
C ASP A 319 -1.67 -17.43 -21.61
N ARG A 320 -2.34 -16.42 -22.19
CA ARG A 320 -1.69 -15.23 -22.76
C ARG A 320 -1.54 -14.08 -21.79
N THR A 321 -2.09 -14.16 -20.57
CA THR A 321 -2.12 -13.03 -19.64
C THR A 321 -0.73 -12.50 -19.32
N MET A 322 0.24 -13.38 -19.08
CA MET A 322 1.63 -12.96 -18.85
C MET A 322 2.21 -12.19 -20.03
N GLU A 323 2.02 -12.70 -21.25
CA GLU A 323 2.46 -12.03 -22.48
C GLU A 323 1.83 -10.65 -22.62
N VAL A 324 0.50 -10.56 -22.48
CA VAL A 324 -0.26 -9.31 -22.62
C VAL A 324 0.18 -8.28 -21.59
N LEU A 325 0.27 -8.66 -20.30
CA LEU A 325 0.68 -7.74 -19.23
C LEU A 325 2.16 -7.30 -19.36
N SER A 326 3.02 -8.14 -19.93
CA SER A 326 4.42 -7.77 -20.17
C SER A 326 4.58 -6.75 -21.30
N LYS A 327 3.67 -6.74 -22.28
CA LYS A 327 3.73 -5.88 -23.48
C LYS A 327 2.87 -4.62 -23.39
N GLU A 328 1.66 -4.71 -22.82
CA GLU A 328 0.68 -3.64 -22.83
C GLU A 328 1.00 -2.57 -21.78
N ARG A 329 1.33 -1.35 -22.23
CA ARG A 329 1.68 -0.20 -21.38
C ARG A 329 0.73 0.98 -21.51
N CYS A 330 -0.27 0.89 -22.38
CA CYS A 330 -1.11 2.02 -22.77
C CYS A 330 -2.57 1.81 -22.35
N SER A 331 -3.13 0.62 -22.62
CA SER A 331 -4.53 0.27 -22.35
C SER A 331 -4.71 -0.45 -21.01
N ASN A 332 -5.28 0.26 -20.03
CA ASN A 332 -5.69 -0.36 -18.77
C ASN A 332 -6.87 -1.30 -18.95
N THR A 333 -7.74 -1.05 -19.92
CA THR A 333 -8.88 -1.92 -20.24
C THR A 333 -8.40 -3.30 -20.69
N ILE A 334 -7.46 -3.37 -21.64
CA ILE A 334 -6.88 -4.64 -22.14
C ILE A 334 -6.23 -5.42 -20.98
N ARG A 335 -5.42 -4.74 -20.15
CA ARG A 335 -4.76 -5.38 -19.01
C ARG A 335 -5.76 -5.91 -17.98
N THR A 336 -6.78 -5.13 -17.67
CA THR A 336 -7.81 -5.54 -16.70
C THR A 336 -8.63 -6.71 -17.23
N LEU A 337 -8.98 -6.72 -18.52
CA LEU A 337 -9.66 -7.86 -19.15
C LEU A 337 -8.80 -9.13 -19.12
N SER A 338 -7.51 -9.01 -19.44
CA SER A 338 -6.59 -10.13 -19.44
C SER A 338 -6.35 -10.71 -18.04
N LEU A 339 -6.25 -9.86 -17.02
CA LEU A 339 -6.17 -10.30 -15.63
C LEU A 339 -7.48 -10.90 -15.13
N LEU A 340 -8.63 -10.39 -15.59
CA LEU A 340 -9.95 -10.95 -15.28
C LEU A 340 -10.12 -12.36 -15.85
N ALA A 341 -9.63 -12.60 -17.07
CA ALA A 341 -9.61 -13.93 -17.67
C ALA A 341 -8.74 -14.91 -16.86
N ALA A 342 -7.54 -14.48 -16.45
CA ALA A 342 -6.67 -15.29 -15.58
C ALA A 342 -7.31 -15.60 -14.23
N LEU A 343 -7.96 -14.63 -13.57
CA LEU A 343 -8.71 -14.86 -12.34
C LEU A 343 -9.83 -15.89 -12.55
N GLY A 344 -10.58 -15.75 -13.64
CA GLY A 344 -11.67 -16.66 -13.99
C GLY A 344 -11.21 -18.10 -14.19
N ASP A 345 -10.11 -18.31 -14.91
CA ASP A 345 -9.52 -19.63 -15.06
C ASP A 345 -8.90 -20.13 -13.74
N MET A 346 -8.21 -19.28 -12.97
CA MET A 346 -7.63 -19.68 -11.68
C MET A 346 -8.70 -20.24 -10.74
N LEU A 347 -9.86 -19.59 -10.69
CA LEU A 347 -10.97 -19.98 -9.83
C LEU A 347 -11.77 -21.19 -10.34
N GLU A 348 -11.53 -21.63 -11.58
CA GLU A 348 -12.25 -22.76 -12.17
C GLU A 348 -11.62 -24.11 -11.81
N GLY A 349 -12.46 -25.06 -11.37
CA GLY A 349 -12.09 -26.44 -11.09
C GLY A 349 -11.55 -26.67 -9.67
N GLU A 350 -11.30 -27.94 -9.33
CA GLU A 350 -11.10 -28.34 -7.92
C GLU A 350 -9.62 -28.56 -7.52
N LYS A 351 -8.66 -28.54 -8.46
CA LYS A 351 -7.25 -28.83 -8.18
C LYS A 351 -6.46 -27.57 -7.79
N LEU A 352 -6.66 -27.10 -6.56
CA LEU A 352 -6.04 -25.88 -6.02
C LEU A 352 -4.50 -25.83 -6.22
N SER A 353 -3.79 -26.93 -5.95
CA SER A 353 -2.33 -27.00 -6.09
C SER A 353 -1.85 -26.82 -7.53
N ALA A 354 -2.57 -27.40 -8.50
CA ALA A 354 -2.24 -27.27 -9.92
C ALA A 354 -2.51 -25.84 -10.43
N LYS A 355 -3.61 -25.22 -9.97
CA LYS A 355 -3.92 -23.82 -10.31
C LYS A 355 -2.92 -22.86 -9.68
N ARG A 356 -2.51 -23.08 -8.44
CA ARG A 356 -1.42 -22.31 -7.79
C ARG A 356 -0.14 -22.39 -8.60
N ALA A 357 0.31 -23.58 -8.98
CA ALA A 357 1.53 -23.77 -9.76
C ALA A 357 1.44 -23.07 -11.14
N LYS A 358 0.29 -23.13 -11.82
CA LYS A 358 0.07 -22.45 -13.12
C LYS A 358 0.30 -20.94 -13.04
N TYR A 359 -0.10 -20.31 -11.93
CA TYR A 359 -0.15 -18.85 -11.80
C TYR A 359 0.96 -18.26 -10.92
N GLU A 360 1.95 -19.07 -10.52
CA GLU A 360 3.03 -18.64 -9.62
C GLU A 360 3.86 -17.50 -10.21
N ASP A 361 4.28 -17.62 -11.47
CA ASP A 361 5.04 -16.57 -12.18
C ASP A 361 4.23 -15.28 -12.33
N LEU A 362 2.92 -15.39 -12.61
CA LEU A 362 2.03 -14.23 -12.72
C LEU A 362 1.87 -13.52 -11.37
N ALA A 363 1.65 -14.28 -10.30
CA ALA A 363 1.57 -13.72 -8.94
C ALA A 363 2.88 -13.04 -8.53
N HIS A 364 4.03 -13.64 -8.88
CA HIS A 364 5.34 -13.05 -8.64
C HIS A 364 5.53 -11.72 -9.40
N GLY A 365 5.19 -11.68 -10.69
CA GLY A 365 5.25 -10.45 -11.49
C GLY A 365 4.32 -9.34 -10.97
N LEU A 366 3.10 -9.69 -10.54
CA LEU A 366 2.14 -8.73 -9.98
C LEU A 366 2.62 -8.14 -8.64
N ARG A 367 3.35 -8.91 -7.82
CA ARG A 367 3.90 -8.46 -6.53
C ARG A 367 5.14 -7.59 -6.66
N THR A 368 6.06 -7.98 -7.54
CA THR A 368 7.34 -7.27 -7.73
C THR A 368 7.18 -5.98 -8.53
N GLY A 369 6.04 -5.82 -9.21
CA GLY A 369 5.77 -4.67 -10.08
C GLY A 369 6.40 -4.81 -11.47
N ASP A 370 7.07 -5.93 -11.77
CA ASP A 370 7.65 -6.21 -13.08
C ASP A 370 6.64 -6.92 -14.00
N LEU A 371 5.65 -6.16 -14.50
CA LEU A 371 4.73 -6.58 -15.59
C LEU A 371 4.46 -5.37 -16.52
N SER A 372 5.52 -5.04 -17.26
CA SER A 372 6.11 -3.72 -17.53
C SER A 372 5.23 -2.45 -17.63
N SER A 373 4.62 -2.11 -16.48
CA SER A 373 4.04 -0.84 -16.00
C SER A 373 3.18 0.03 -16.93
N PRO A 374 1.88 0.16 -16.59
CA PRO A 374 1.04 1.30 -16.92
C PRO A 374 0.50 2.01 -15.67
N VAL A 375 0.01 3.22 -15.94
CA VAL A 375 -0.51 4.24 -15.03
C VAL A 375 -1.45 3.70 -13.96
N ASP A 376 -1.19 4.09 -12.71
CA ASP A 376 -2.08 3.97 -11.55
C ASP A 376 -3.57 3.96 -11.95
N ASP A 377 -4.18 2.79 -11.79
CA ASP A 377 -5.56 2.52 -12.21
C ASP A 377 -6.26 1.71 -11.14
N GLU A 378 -7.31 2.31 -10.59
CA GLU A 378 -8.07 1.73 -9.49
C GLU A 378 -8.66 0.38 -9.85
N ALA A 379 -9.19 0.20 -11.06
CA ALA A 379 -9.81 -1.06 -11.47
C ALA A 379 -8.79 -2.20 -11.65
N PHE A 380 -7.65 -1.91 -12.28
CA PHE A 380 -6.59 -2.91 -12.42
C PHE A 380 -5.96 -3.26 -11.08
N ASN A 381 -5.64 -2.25 -10.25
CA ASN A 381 -5.04 -2.48 -8.93
C ASN A 381 -5.97 -3.28 -8.01
N HIS A 382 -7.26 -2.94 -7.99
CA HIS A 382 -8.24 -3.70 -7.22
C HIS A 382 -8.33 -5.16 -7.68
N LEU A 383 -8.37 -5.40 -9.00
CA LEU A 383 -8.42 -6.76 -9.53
C LEU A 383 -7.12 -7.54 -9.30
N LYS A 384 -5.97 -6.87 -9.32
CA LYS A 384 -4.68 -7.43 -8.92
C LYS A 384 -4.72 -7.90 -7.48
N ASP A 385 -5.24 -7.09 -6.56
CA ASP A 385 -5.33 -7.44 -5.15
C ASP A 385 -6.28 -8.63 -4.95
N VAL A 386 -7.45 -8.65 -5.62
CA VAL A 386 -8.36 -9.81 -5.64
C VAL A 386 -7.66 -11.07 -6.16
N PHE A 387 -6.88 -10.96 -7.24
CA PHE A 387 -6.13 -12.09 -7.80
C PHE A 387 -5.10 -12.63 -6.81
N LEU A 388 -4.30 -11.75 -6.19
CA LEU A 388 -3.29 -12.15 -5.21
C LEU A 388 -3.92 -12.75 -3.95
N HIS A 389 -5.03 -12.19 -3.46
CA HIS A 389 -5.77 -12.74 -2.33
C HIS A 389 -6.30 -14.15 -2.64
N ALA A 390 -6.85 -14.37 -3.83
CA ALA A 390 -7.29 -15.70 -4.27
C ALA A 390 -6.12 -16.68 -4.39
N PHE A 391 -4.99 -16.24 -4.94
CA PHE A 391 -3.76 -17.04 -5.06
C PHE A 391 -3.24 -17.51 -3.69
N ASP A 392 -3.19 -16.60 -2.71
CA ASP A 392 -2.75 -16.91 -1.34
C ASP A 392 -3.71 -17.86 -0.63
N ALA A 393 -5.02 -17.65 -0.81
CA ALA A 393 -6.04 -18.54 -0.27
C ALA A 393 -5.92 -19.97 -0.83
N TYR A 394 -5.60 -20.12 -2.12
CA TYR A 394 -5.40 -21.42 -2.77
C TYR A 394 -4.22 -22.17 -2.17
N GLY A 395 -3.11 -21.46 -1.93
CA GLY A 395 -1.96 -22.04 -1.28
C GLY A 395 -2.25 -22.58 0.09
N LEU A 396 -2.82 -21.72 0.93
CA LEU A 396 -3.17 -22.06 2.30
C LEU A 396 -4.18 -23.22 2.38
N LEU A 397 -5.22 -23.20 1.53
CA LEU A 397 -6.25 -24.25 1.51
C LEU A 397 -5.72 -25.59 1.00
N SER A 398 -4.81 -25.58 0.02
CA SER A 398 -4.17 -26.79 -0.48
C SER A 398 -3.38 -27.49 0.63
N ASP A 399 -2.51 -26.73 1.31
CA ASP A 399 -1.65 -27.24 2.37
C ASP A 399 -2.48 -27.71 3.57
N PHE A 400 -3.49 -26.93 3.96
CA PHE A 400 -4.43 -27.29 5.02
C PHE A 400 -5.25 -28.54 4.68
N GLY A 401 -5.74 -28.68 3.43
CA GLY A 401 -6.50 -29.85 2.99
C GLY A 401 -5.71 -31.17 3.12
N ALA A 402 -4.39 -31.15 2.93
CA ALA A 402 -3.53 -32.31 3.17
C ALA A 402 -3.48 -32.67 4.66
N VAL A 403 -3.37 -31.67 5.54
CA VAL A 403 -3.42 -31.88 7.00
C VAL A 403 -4.76 -32.44 7.45
N VAL A 404 -5.87 -31.90 6.96
CA VAL A 404 -7.22 -32.39 7.31
C VAL A 404 -7.39 -33.86 6.95
N LYS A 405 -6.86 -34.31 5.79
CA LYS A 405 -6.85 -35.74 5.41
C LYS A 405 -6.04 -36.57 6.40
N SER A 406 -4.87 -36.09 6.82
CA SER A 406 -4.03 -36.77 7.83
C SER A 406 -4.76 -36.94 9.16
N ILE A 407 -5.40 -35.88 9.68
CA ILE A 407 -6.18 -35.94 10.93
C ILE A 407 -7.34 -36.93 10.84
N LYS A 408 -8.05 -36.99 9.70
CA LYS A 408 -9.16 -37.94 9.51
C LYS A 408 -8.73 -39.40 9.61
N LEU A 409 -7.48 -39.71 9.23
CA LEU A 409 -6.94 -41.08 9.24
C LEU A 409 -6.32 -41.47 10.58
N LYS A 410 -5.90 -40.51 11.40
CA LYS A 410 -5.33 -40.78 12.72
C LYS A 410 -6.37 -41.38 13.67
N LYS A 411 -5.96 -42.37 14.45
CA LYS A 411 -6.76 -42.86 15.59
C LYS A 411 -6.69 -41.85 16.72
N LEU A 412 -7.74 -41.78 17.55
CA LEU A 412 -7.84 -40.83 18.65
C LEU A 412 -6.63 -40.86 19.60
N ASP A 413 -6.15 -42.06 19.94
CA ASP A 413 -5.01 -42.23 20.86
C ASP A 413 -3.66 -41.79 20.27
N GLN A 414 -3.59 -41.59 18.96
CA GLN A 414 -2.39 -41.11 18.25
C GLN A 414 -2.40 -39.60 18.05
N MET A 415 -3.55 -38.94 18.24
CA MET A 415 -3.67 -37.49 18.08
C MET A 415 -2.97 -36.77 19.23
N LYS A 416 -2.21 -35.73 18.89
CA LYS A 416 -1.53 -34.85 19.84
C LYS A 416 -2.03 -33.42 19.69
N PHE A 417 -1.84 -32.60 20.73
CA PHE A 417 -2.15 -31.18 20.67
C PHE A 417 -1.39 -30.48 19.51
N SER A 418 -0.12 -30.85 19.30
CA SER A 418 0.72 -30.33 18.22
C SER A 418 0.15 -30.58 16.81
N ASP A 419 -0.63 -31.64 16.63
CA ASP A 419 -1.28 -31.92 15.35
C ASP A 419 -2.31 -30.84 14.97
N PHE A 420 -2.87 -30.16 15.98
CA PHE A 420 -3.81 -29.08 15.82
C PHE A 420 -3.13 -27.71 15.87
N SER A 421 -2.27 -27.46 16.87
CA SER A 421 -1.59 -26.17 17.01
C SER A 421 -0.69 -25.85 15.83
N SER A 422 0.11 -26.80 15.35
CA SER A 422 1.03 -26.51 14.23
C SER A 422 0.32 -26.33 12.90
N ALA A 423 -0.82 -26.98 12.70
CA ALA A 423 -1.60 -26.75 11.49
C ALA A 423 -2.42 -25.45 11.57
N PHE A 424 -3.03 -25.20 12.73
CA PHE A 424 -3.92 -24.06 12.90
C PHE A 424 -3.15 -22.76 13.03
N ILE A 425 -2.09 -22.71 13.84
CA ILE A 425 -1.28 -21.53 14.12
C ILE A 425 -0.09 -21.45 13.15
N ASP A 426 0.86 -22.38 13.23
CA ASP A 426 2.11 -22.30 12.44
C ASP A 426 1.85 -22.40 10.92
N GLY A 427 0.91 -23.27 10.54
CA GLY A 427 0.45 -23.46 9.16
C GLY A 427 -0.53 -22.39 8.67
N GLY A 428 -0.88 -21.41 9.50
CA GLY A 428 -1.71 -20.26 9.12
C GLY A 428 -3.20 -20.55 8.92
N ALA A 429 -3.70 -21.76 9.22
CA ALA A 429 -5.09 -22.11 8.93
C ALA A 429 -6.10 -21.26 9.70
N TYR A 430 -5.68 -20.63 10.81
CA TYR A 430 -6.45 -19.63 11.55
C TYR A 430 -6.95 -18.47 10.66
N ARG A 431 -6.28 -18.18 9.54
CA ARG A 431 -6.61 -17.07 8.61
C ARG A 431 -7.61 -17.45 7.53
N ILE A 432 -7.84 -18.74 7.28
CA ILE A 432 -8.58 -19.23 6.10
C ILE A 432 -9.98 -18.60 6.01
N GLU A 433 -10.73 -18.64 7.11
CA GLU A 433 -12.10 -18.12 7.15
C GLU A 433 -12.13 -16.61 6.82
N TYR A 434 -11.19 -15.84 7.39
CA TYR A 434 -11.08 -14.41 7.15
C TYR A 434 -10.68 -14.10 5.71
N LEU A 435 -9.64 -14.76 5.19
CA LEU A 435 -9.15 -14.54 3.82
C LEU A 435 -10.23 -14.80 2.78
N ILE A 436 -11.00 -15.87 2.94
CA ILE A 436 -12.11 -16.21 2.03
C ILE A 436 -13.26 -15.21 2.16
N SER A 437 -13.61 -14.82 3.38
CA SER A 437 -14.63 -13.79 3.61
C SER A 437 -14.22 -12.45 3.01
N SER A 438 -12.94 -12.07 3.14
CA SER A 438 -12.38 -10.84 2.57
C SER A 438 -12.38 -10.90 1.05
N LEU A 439 -11.92 -12.00 0.47
CA LEU A 439 -11.90 -12.19 -0.99
C LEU A 439 -13.29 -12.02 -1.61
N ARG A 440 -14.34 -12.55 -0.96
CA ARG A 440 -15.73 -12.37 -1.42
C ARG A 440 -16.17 -10.91 -1.36
N LYS A 441 -15.79 -10.19 -0.30
CA LYS A 441 -16.06 -8.76 -0.15
C LYS A 441 -15.31 -7.96 -1.23
N ASP A 442 -14.03 -8.22 -1.44
CA ASP A 442 -13.19 -7.57 -2.46
C ASP A 442 -13.74 -7.82 -3.87
N TRP A 443 -14.22 -9.02 -4.15
CA TRP A 443 -14.91 -9.29 -5.42
C TRP A 443 -16.20 -8.48 -5.56
N SER A 444 -17.00 -8.37 -4.49
CA SER A 444 -18.26 -7.61 -4.52
C SER A 444 -18.09 -6.12 -4.79
N THR A 445 -16.91 -5.55 -4.47
CA THR A 445 -16.56 -4.15 -4.72
C THR A 445 -15.78 -3.93 -6.02
N THR A 446 -15.50 -5.00 -6.79
CA THR A 446 -14.73 -4.91 -8.03
C THR A 446 -15.45 -4.05 -9.07
N PRO A 447 -14.87 -2.90 -9.49
CA PRO A 447 -15.51 -1.98 -10.42
C PRO A 447 -15.93 -2.65 -11.72
N GLN A 448 -17.06 -2.24 -12.29
CA GLN A 448 -17.43 -2.62 -13.65
C GLN A 448 -16.52 -1.93 -14.65
N LEU A 449 -16.13 -2.63 -15.71
CA LEU A 449 -15.34 -2.03 -16.78
C LEU A 449 -16.21 -1.07 -17.60
N ARG A 450 -15.60 0.00 -18.11
CA ARG A 450 -16.27 0.96 -19.00
C ARG A 450 -16.73 0.31 -20.29
N ILE A 451 -15.95 -0.64 -20.80
CA ILE A 451 -16.24 -1.42 -22.01
C ILE A 451 -16.19 -2.89 -21.61
N ASN A 452 -17.28 -3.61 -21.85
CA ASN A 452 -17.41 -5.02 -21.54
C ASN A 452 -17.60 -5.80 -22.85
N PRO A 453 -16.58 -6.52 -23.34
CA PRO A 453 -16.76 -7.57 -24.34
C PRO A 453 -17.87 -8.54 -23.92
N GLU A 454 -18.52 -9.17 -24.90
CA GLU A 454 -19.71 -10.01 -24.67
C GLU A 454 -19.50 -11.14 -23.65
N TRP A 455 -18.27 -11.64 -23.47
CA TRP A 455 -17.94 -12.72 -22.53
C TRP A 455 -17.76 -12.28 -21.07
N VAL A 456 -17.56 -10.97 -20.81
CA VAL A 456 -17.24 -10.46 -19.47
C VAL A 456 -18.38 -10.67 -18.46
N PRO A 457 -19.66 -10.38 -18.79
CA PRO A 457 -20.76 -10.59 -17.84
C PRO A 457 -20.88 -12.04 -17.37
N GLN A 458 -20.79 -13.01 -18.29
CA GLN A 458 -20.87 -14.43 -17.98
C GLN A 458 -19.65 -14.89 -17.19
N LEU A 459 -18.45 -14.38 -17.50
CA LEU A 459 -17.27 -14.71 -16.70
C LEU A 459 -17.39 -14.16 -15.27
N ARG A 460 -17.92 -12.95 -15.08
CA ARG A 460 -18.15 -12.40 -13.74
C ARG A 460 -19.13 -13.24 -12.92
N GLU A 461 -20.21 -13.71 -13.54
CA GLU A 461 -21.15 -14.63 -12.88
C GLU A 461 -20.47 -15.96 -12.52
N LYS A 462 -19.67 -16.52 -13.43
CA LYS A 462 -18.88 -17.73 -13.19
C LYS A 462 -17.88 -17.56 -12.04
N ILE A 463 -17.18 -16.41 -11.99
CA ILE A 463 -16.25 -16.08 -10.89
C ILE A 463 -17.02 -16.03 -9.56
N ALA A 464 -18.16 -15.34 -9.51
CA ALA A 464 -18.98 -15.27 -8.30
C ALA A 464 -19.43 -16.66 -7.82
N GLY A 465 -19.86 -17.53 -8.74
CA GLY A 465 -20.20 -18.92 -8.43
C GLY A 465 -19.00 -19.74 -7.93
N SER A 466 -17.83 -19.57 -8.54
CA SER A 466 -16.60 -20.27 -8.16
C SER A 466 -16.09 -19.83 -6.79
N LEU A 467 -16.19 -18.54 -6.45
CA LEU A 467 -15.89 -18.02 -5.11
C LEU A 467 -16.82 -18.60 -4.05
N ALA A 468 -18.12 -18.73 -4.35
CA ALA A 468 -19.06 -19.38 -3.43
C ALA A 468 -18.73 -20.87 -3.21
N GLN A 469 -18.29 -21.58 -4.24
CA GLN A 469 -17.81 -22.96 -4.13
C GLN A 469 -16.53 -23.06 -3.31
N LEU A 470 -15.58 -22.14 -3.51
CA LEU A 470 -14.36 -22.05 -2.71
C LEU A 470 -14.67 -21.80 -1.23
N GLU A 471 -15.62 -20.90 -0.93
CA GLU A 471 -16.09 -20.62 0.43
C GLU A 471 -16.69 -21.88 1.09
N GLN A 472 -17.53 -22.60 0.36
CA GLN A 472 -18.09 -23.87 0.83
C GLN A 472 -17.01 -24.92 1.06
N TYR A 473 -16.02 -25.02 0.16
CA TYR A 473 -14.90 -25.94 0.30
C TYR A 473 -14.06 -25.60 1.55
N ALA A 474 -13.65 -24.34 1.71
CA ALA A 474 -12.90 -23.86 2.87
C ALA A 474 -13.63 -24.15 4.19
N SER A 475 -14.92 -23.80 4.24
CA SER A 475 -15.80 -24.13 5.37
C SER A 475 -15.80 -25.63 5.67
N SER A 476 -15.90 -26.49 4.64
CA SER A 476 -15.91 -27.94 4.85
C SER A 476 -14.60 -28.49 5.40
N GLN A 477 -13.46 -27.91 5.04
CA GLN A 477 -12.15 -28.30 5.57
C GLN A 477 -12.02 -27.87 7.03
N LEU A 478 -12.39 -26.63 7.37
CA LEU A 478 -12.39 -26.11 8.73
C LEU A 478 -13.34 -26.91 9.64
N ASP A 479 -14.56 -27.19 9.16
CA ASP A 479 -15.53 -28.01 9.89
C ASP A 479 -14.98 -29.42 10.15
N ALA A 480 -14.37 -30.05 9.14
CA ALA A 480 -13.80 -31.38 9.29
C ALA A 480 -12.61 -31.41 10.26
N PHE A 481 -11.78 -30.38 10.26
CA PHE A 481 -10.68 -30.22 11.19
C PHE A 481 -11.17 -30.03 12.63
N ASN A 482 -12.17 -29.16 12.81
CA ASN A 482 -12.84 -28.93 14.08
C ASN A 482 -13.57 -30.18 14.60
N VAL A 483 -14.13 -31.04 13.73
CA VAL A 483 -14.67 -32.35 14.14
C VAL A 483 -13.57 -33.25 14.72
N GLY A 484 -12.40 -33.27 14.10
CA GLY A 484 -11.23 -33.98 14.64
C GLY A 484 -10.81 -33.42 16.00
N PHE A 485 -10.75 -32.10 16.11
CA PHE A 485 -10.39 -31.40 17.35
C PHE A 485 -11.40 -31.64 18.48
N GLN A 486 -12.70 -31.57 18.18
CA GLN A 486 -13.77 -31.86 19.14
C GLN A 486 -13.65 -33.28 19.71
N LYS A 487 -13.35 -34.28 18.87
CA LYS A 487 -13.09 -35.66 19.35
C LYS A 487 -11.87 -35.74 20.25
N PHE A 488 -10.79 -35.04 19.88
CA PHE A 488 -9.56 -34.97 20.67
C PHE A 488 -9.82 -34.34 22.04
N ILE A 489 -10.43 -33.14 22.08
CA ILE A 489 -10.70 -32.39 23.32
C ILE A 489 -11.69 -33.13 24.23
N GLN A 490 -12.75 -33.75 23.69
CA GLN A 490 -13.66 -34.62 24.46
C GLN A 490 -12.95 -35.69 25.29
N ARG A 491 -11.84 -36.23 24.79
CA ARG A 491 -11.10 -37.30 25.46
C ARG A 491 -9.91 -36.79 26.26
N LYS A 492 -9.23 -35.75 25.78
CA LYS A 492 -7.91 -35.34 26.26
C LYS A 492 -7.89 -34.03 27.03
N TYR A 493 -8.96 -33.24 27.06
CA TYR A 493 -8.95 -31.91 27.70
C TYR A 493 -8.43 -31.94 29.14
N GLY A 494 -9.02 -32.77 30.01
CA GLY A 494 -8.60 -32.86 31.41
C GLY A 494 -7.19 -33.44 31.61
N GLU A 495 -6.62 -34.09 30.60
CA GLU A 495 -5.23 -34.59 30.65
C GLU A 495 -4.21 -33.53 30.22
N ILE A 496 -4.58 -32.59 29.34
CA ILE A 496 -3.66 -31.63 28.69
C ILE A 496 -3.80 -30.21 29.22
N ALA A 497 -5.01 -29.78 29.61
CA ALA A 497 -5.29 -28.41 30.01
C ALA A 497 -4.64 -28.10 31.37
N GLY A 498 -3.72 -27.13 31.37
CA GLY A 498 -2.97 -26.67 32.54
C GLY A 498 -1.79 -27.56 32.93
N SER A 499 -1.72 -28.77 32.42
CA SER A 499 -0.64 -29.74 32.65
C SER A 499 0.40 -29.76 31.53
N GLN A 500 -0.06 -29.84 30.27
CA GLN A 500 0.79 -29.92 29.07
C GLN A 500 0.70 -28.64 28.25
N VAL A 501 -0.47 -28.01 28.25
CA VAL A 501 -0.77 -26.78 27.52
C VAL A 501 -1.26 -25.73 28.51
N PRO A 502 -0.66 -24.54 28.57
CA PRO A 502 -1.13 -23.50 29.48
C PRO A 502 -2.57 -23.11 29.12
N THR A 503 -3.39 -22.87 30.13
CA THR A 503 -4.70 -22.24 29.94
C THR A 503 -4.67 -20.80 30.43
N THR A 504 -5.79 -20.10 30.32
CA THR A 504 -5.99 -18.81 30.98
C THR A 504 -5.66 -18.85 32.48
N THR A 505 -5.91 -19.97 33.16
CA THR A 505 -5.52 -20.19 34.57
C THR A 505 -4.02 -20.04 34.82
N GLU A 506 -3.19 -20.55 33.92
CA GLU A 506 -1.75 -20.63 34.14
C GLU A 506 -1.02 -19.31 33.82
N PHE A 507 -1.73 -18.31 33.30
CA PHE A 507 -1.16 -17.03 32.91
C PHE A 507 -0.40 -16.33 34.05
N ILE A 508 -1.04 -16.07 35.19
CA ILE A 508 -0.36 -15.46 36.35
C ILE A 508 0.83 -16.32 36.83
N PRO A 509 0.65 -17.62 37.17
CA PRO A 509 1.73 -18.41 37.75
C PRO A 509 2.88 -18.75 36.79
N GLN A 510 2.67 -18.76 35.46
CA GLN A 510 3.70 -19.16 34.47
C GLN A 510 4.24 -18.04 33.58
N PHE A 511 3.51 -16.93 33.40
CA PHE A 511 3.95 -15.82 32.53
C PHE A 511 4.34 -14.59 33.34
N ILE A 512 3.59 -14.27 34.40
CA ILE A 512 3.80 -13.04 35.17
C ILE A 512 4.66 -13.25 36.41
N LYS A 513 4.49 -14.38 37.11
CA LYS A 513 5.11 -14.63 38.42
C LYS A 513 6.61 -14.35 38.46
N ASP A 514 7.36 -14.94 37.55
CA ASP A 514 8.82 -14.82 37.58
C ASP A 514 9.27 -13.38 37.29
N ILE A 515 8.52 -12.66 36.46
CA ILE A 515 8.75 -11.24 36.21
C ILE A 515 8.47 -10.45 37.48
N LEU A 516 7.33 -10.63 38.15
CA LEU A 516 7.04 -9.94 39.41
C LEU A 516 8.04 -10.22 40.53
N LEU A 517 8.56 -11.45 40.64
CA LEU A 517 9.50 -11.85 41.69
C LEU A 517 10.94 -11.40 41.43
N HIS A 518 11.37 -11.35 40.17
CA HIS A 518 12.78 -11.13 39.82
C HIS A 518 13.04 -9.80 39.11
N HIS A 519 12.01 -9.01 38.78
CA HIS A 519 12.24 -7.69 38.19
C HIS A 519 13.00 -6.81 39.17
N LYS A 520 14.25 -6.49 38.79
CA LYS A 520 15.17 -5.67 39.60
C LYS A 520 14.98 -4.18 39.40
N ASP A 521 14.15 -3.76 38.45
CA ASP A 521 14.04 -2.37 38.02
C ASP A 521 12.58 -1.92 37.93
N GLU A 522 12.40 -0.61 38.13
CA GLU A 522 11.18 0.19 38.16
C GLU A 522 10.19 0.09 36.97
N GLU A 523 10.37 -0.87 36.06
CA GLU A 523 9.64 -0.99 34.80
C GLU A 523 8.19 -1.45 35.01
N PRO A 524 7.20 -0.67 34.54
CA PRO A 524 5.79 -1.03 34.68
C PRO A 524 5.41 -2.28 33.88
N ILE A 525 4.45 -3.04 34.40
CA ILE A 525 3.90 -4.21 33.71
C ILE A 525 2.47 -3.89 33.32
N PHE A 526 2.14 -4.08 32.06
CA PHE A 526 0.78 -3.97 31.54
C PHE A 526 0.31 -5.33 31.05
N VAL A 527 -0.91 -5.68 31.42
CA VAL A 527 -1.62 -6.85 30.90
C VAL A 527 -2.85 -6.33 30.18
N ILE A 528 -2.97 -6.68 28.91
CA ILE A 528 -4.11 -6.33 28.08
C ILE A 528 -4.83 -7.62 27.74
N LEU A 529 -5.99 -7.82 28.33
CA LEU A 529 -6.88 -8.94 28.07
C LEU A 529 -7.97 -8.49 27.09
N PHE A 530 -8.12 -9.22 26.00
CA PHE A 530 -9.21 -9.01 25.04
C PHE A 530 -10.37 -10.00 25.29
N ASP A 531 -11.61 -9.50 25.34
CA ASP A 531 -12.86 -10.30 25.37
C ASP A 531 -13.17 -10.84 24.00
N GLY A 532 -13.04 -12.14 23.78
CA GLY A 532 -13.45 -12.71 22.50
C GLY A 532 -12.49 -12.44 21.34
N MET A 533 -11.20 -12.29 21.58
CA MET A 533 -10.22 -12.15 20.51
C MET A 533 -9.79 -13.53 19.97
N ARG A 534 -10.12 -13.80 18.71
CA ARG A 534 -9.58 -14.90 17.93
C ARG A 534 -8.09 -14.68 17.59
N PHE A 535 -7.39 -15.76 17.26
CA PHE A 535 -5.96 -15.70 16.93
C PHE A 535 -5.66 -14.92 15.63
N ASP A 536 -6.57 -14.95 14.64
CA ASP A 536 -6.49 -14.13 13.42
C ASP A 536 -6.58 -12.63 13.74
N LEU A 537 -7.49 -12.21 14.61
CA LEU A 537 -7.57 -10.81 15.05
C LEU A 537 -6.28 -10.36 15.76
N TRP A 538 -5.70 -11.21 16.60
CA TRP A 538 -4.42 -10.88 17.22
C TRP A 538 -3.32 -10.66 16.18
N ARG A 539 -3.10 -11.63 15.29
CA ARG A 539 -2.00 -11.61 14.32
C ARG A 539 -2.16 -10.56 13.24
N GLU A 540 -3.35 -10.42 12.65
CA GLU A 540 -3.56 -9.60 11.47
C GLU A 540 -3.92 -8.15 11.81
N LEU A 541 -4.60 -7.91 12.94
CA LEU A 541 -5.12 -6.58 13.27
C LEU A 541 -4.34 -5.92 14.41
N PHE A 542 -4.13 -6.60 15.53
CA PHE A 542 -3.58 -5.96 16.73
C PHE A 542 -2.06 -6.00 16.81
N LEU A 543 -1.41 -7.11 16.47
CA LEU A 543 0.05 -7.25 16.53
C LEU A 543 0.78 -6.13 15.77
N PRO A 544 0.39 -5.75 14.52
CA PRO A 544 1.04 -4.66 13.79
C PRO A 544 1.05 -3.31 14.54
N ILE A 545 0.09 -3.07 15.44
CA ILE A 545 0.05 -1.84 16.25
C ILE A 545 1.19 -1.78 17.27
N PHE A 546 1.69 -2.94 17.72
CA PHE A 546 2.75 -3.03 18.72
C PHE A 546 4.15 -3.09 18.12
N GLU A 547 4.29 -3.54 16.87
CA GLU A 547 5.59 -3.83 16.21
C GLU A 547 6.53 -2.62 16.13
N ASP A 548 6.00 -1.40 16.05
CA ASP A 548 6.82 -0.17 16.03
C ASP A 548 7.59 0.08 17.34
N ARG A 549 7.08 -0.42 18.48
CA ARG A 549 7.62 -0.12 19.82
C ARG A 549 8.09 -1.36 20.58
N TYR A 550 7.61 -2.53 20.19
CA TYR A 550 7.78 -3.77 20.93
C TYR A 550 8.24 -4.90 20.01
N ILE A 551 8.91 -5.87 20.61
CA ILE A 551 9.18 -7.17 20.00
C ILE A 551 8.51 -8.26 20.83
N ILE A 552 8.17 -9.36 20.17
CA ILE A 552 7.66 -10.55 20.84
C ILE A 552 8.82 -11.25 21.55
N GLN A 553 8.81 -11.23 22.88
CA GLN A 553 9.75 -11.98 23.71
C GLN A 553 9.32 -13.44 23.87
N ARG A 554 8.00 -13.67 23.94
CA ARG A 554 7.38 -15.00 24.03
C ARG A 554 5.97 -14.92 23.45
N GLU A 555 5.59 -15.92 22.66
CA GLU A 555 4.23 -16.11 22.19
C GLU A 555 3.91 -17.59 22.20
N GLU A 556 2.86 -17.96 22.91
CA GLU A 556 2.39 -19.33 23.02
C GLU A 556 0.89 -19.40 22.75
N VAL A 557 0.47 -20.53 22.19
CA VAL A 557 -0.95 -20.87 22.10
C VAL A 557 -1.40 -21.51 23.40
N GLY A 558 -2.32 -20.85 24.09
CA GLY A 558 -3.00 -21.36 25.27
C GLY A 558 -4.38 -21.93 24.95
N LEU A 559 -4.97 -22.60 25.94
CA LEU A 559 -6.37 -23.03 25.92
C LEU A 559 -7.25 -22.12 26.80
N ALA A 560 -8.35 -21.63 26.27
CA ALA A 560 -9.41 -21.06 27.09
C ALA A 560 -9.99 -22.15 28.03
N ARG A 561 -10.45 -21.75 29.22
CA ARG A 561 -11.14 -22.68 30.13
C ARG A 561 -12.56 -22.93 29.62
N LEU A 562 -12.98 -24.19 29.63
CA LEU A 562 -14.33 -24.59 29.25
C LEU A 562 -15.35 -24.32 30.38
N PRO A 563 -16.60 -23.90 30.05
CA PRO A 563 -17.01 -23.34 28.76
C PRO A 563 -16.26 -22.04 28.47
N THR A 564 -15.94 -21.76 27.19
CA THR A 564 -15.13 -20.60 26.78
C THR A 564 -15.93 -19.29 26.86
N VAL A 565 -16.30 -18.91 28.07
CA VAL A 565 -17.06 -17.70 28.41
C VAL A 565 -16.38 -16.96 29.54
N THR A 566 -16.63 -15.67 29.65
CA THR A 566 -16.05 -14.76 30.66
C THR A 566 -16.08 -15.33 32.09
N GLN A 567 -17.20 -15.92 32.51
CA GLN A 567 -17.36 -16.45 33.88
C GLN A 567 -16.33 -17.53 34.23
N TYR A 568 -15.91 -18.34 33.26
CA TYR A 568 -15.02 -19.49 33.48
C TYR A 568 -13.60 -19.21 32.99
N SER A 569 -13.43 -18.57 31.82
CA SER A 569 -12.10 -18.36 31.24
C SER A 569 -11.44 -17.06 31.70
N ARG A 570 -12.10 -15.91 31.53
CA ARG A 570 -11.54 -14.63 31.98
C ARG A 570 -11.25 -14.64 33.47
N ARG A 571 -12.25 -15.00 34.30
CA ARG A 571 -12.09 -15.01 35.76
C ARG A 571 -11.00 -15.97 36.22
N ALA A 572 -10.77 -17.06 35.50
CA ALA A 572 -9.65 -17.95 35.78
C ALA A 572 -8.29 -17.30 35.51
N ALA A 573 -8.18 -16.44 34.50
CA ALA A 573 -6.98 -15.61 34.28
C ALA A 573 -6.69 -14.70 35.48
N PHE A 574 -7.71 -13.96 35.97
CA PHE A 574 -7.58 -13.11 37.16
C PHE A 574 -7.23 -13.92 38.41
N ALA A 575 -7.84 -15.09 38.59
CA ALA A 575 -7.62 -15.92 39.76
C ALA A 575 -6.26 -16.65 39.73
N GLY A 576 -5.68 -16.92 38.56
CA GLY A 576 -4.54 -17.83 38.47
C GLY A 576 -4.85 -19.23 39.02
N LEU A 577 -6.13 -19.62 39.02
CA LEU A 577 -6.65 -20.89 39.54
C LEU A 577 -7.75 -21.42 38.61
N PRO A 578 -7.99 -22.74 38.60
CA PRO A 578 -9.12 -23.31 37.87
C PRO A 578 -10.46 -22.90 38.52
N PRO A 579 -11.58 -22.83 37.77
CA PRO A 579 -12.88 -22.36 38.27
C PRO A 579 -13.40 -23.07 39.53
N SER A 580 -13.03 -24.33 39.74
CA SER A 580 -13.36 -25.13 40.93
C SER A 580 -12.73 -24.61 42.23
N ARG A 581 -11.71 -23.76 42.15
CA ARG A 581 -10.91 -23.30 43.31
C ARG A 581 -11.11 -21.82 43.65
N PHE A 582 -12.04 -21.13 43.01
CA PHE A 582 -12.41 -19.76 43.36
C PHE A 582 -13.92 -19.53 43.26
N ASN A 583 -14.41 -18.48 43.91
CA ASN A 583 -15.80 -18.07 43.75
C ASN A 583 -15.99 -17.44 42.38
N VAL A 584 -16.60 -18.17 41.44
CA VAL A 584 -16.88 -17.70 40.08
C VAL A 584 -17.78 -16.47 40.00
N ARG A 585 -18.34 -15.97 41.12
CA ARG A 585 -19.10 -14.71 41.19
C ARG A 585 -18.33 -13.55 41.82
N ALA A 586 -17.10 -13.79 42.30
CA ALA A 586 -16.28 -12.74 42.89
C ALA A 586 -15.87 -11.70 41.83
N PRO A 587 -15.70 -10.42 42.23
CA PRO A 587 -15.10 -9.40 41.37
C PRO A 587 -13.70 -9.80 40.93
N GLU A 588 -13.36 -9.50 39.68
CA GLU A 588 -12.07 -9.83 39.08
C GLU A 588 -10.88 -9.15 39.79
N SER A 589 -11.08 -7.92 40.27
CA SER A 589 -10.11 -7.21 41.12
C SER A 589 -9.78 -7.98 42.40
N ALA A 590 -10.78 -8.57 43.06
CA ALA A 590 -10.58 -9.38 44.26
C ALA A 590 -9.89 -10.72 43.95
N LEU A 591 -10.22 -11.33 42.81
CA LEU A 591 -9.54 -12.55 42.35
C LEU A 591 -8.05 -12.29 42.07
N LEU A 592 -7.72 -11.17 41.41
CA LEU A 592 -6.34 -10.75 41.14
C LEU A 592 -5.57 -10.48 42.43
N GLN A 593 -6.19 -9.78 43.39
CA GLN A 593 -5.55 -9.51 44.69
C GLN A 593 -5.14 -10.81 45.40
N GLU A 594 -6.03 -11.80 45.44
CA GLU A 594 -5.74 -13.11 46.04
C GLU A 594 -4.70 -13.91 45.22
N ALA A 595 -4.73 -13.82 43.89
CA ALA A 595 -3.74 -14.47 43.03
C ALA A 595 -2.33 -13.93 43.27
N LEU A 596 -2.18 -12.61 43.33
CA LEU A 596 -0.94 -11.91 43.61
C LEU A 596 -0.38 -12.25 44.99
N LYS A 597 -1.24 -12.31 46.01
CA LYS A 597 -0.88 -12.78 47.35
C LYS A 597 -0.37 -14.22 47.34
N ARG A 598 -1.02 -15.13 46.60
CA ARG A 598 -0.61 -16.54 46.49
C ARG A 598 0.78 -16.73 45.89
N ILE A 599 1.18 -15.91 44.92
CA ILE A 599 2.49 -16.02 44.29
C ILE A 599 3.61 -15.30 45.06
N GLY A 600 3.31 -14.72 46.22
CA GLY A 600 4.28 -14.02 47.06
C GLY A 600 4.50 -12.54 46.70
N SER A 601 3.61 -11.94 45.94
CA SER A 601 3.68 -10.54 45.51
C SER A 601 2.35 -9.82 45.82
N PRO A 602 1.96 -9.64 47.09
CA PRO A 602 0.66 -9.07 47.43
C PRO A 602 0.52 -7.66 46.83
N GLY A 603 -0.57 -7.40 46.13
CA GLY A 603 -0.83 -6.13 45.45
C GLY A 603 -1.98 -5.34 46.07
N ASP A 604 -1.81 -4.04 46.23
CA ASP A 604 -2.89 -3.12 46.60
C ASP A 604 -3.66 -2.71 45.34
N ILE A 605 -4.77 -3.41 45.07
CA ILE A 605 -5.59 -3.21 43.87
C ILE A 605 -6.43 -1.95 44.00
N GLU A 606 -6.30 -1.05 43.02
CA GLU A 606 -7.16 0.11 42.83
C GLU A 606 -7.72 0.17 41.40
N ASP A 607 -8.70 1.05 41.19
CA ASP A 607 -9.28 1.34 39.89
C ASP A 607 -8.38 2.29 39.09
N ALA A 608 -8.03 1.92 37.85
CA ALA A 608 -7.15 2.69 36.97
C ALA A 608 -7.98 3.64 36.10
N THR A 609 -8.65 4.60 36.77
CA THR A 609 -9.59 5.55 36.16
C THR A 609 -9.02 6.38 35.01
N ASP A 610 -7.69 6.53 34.95
CA ASP A 610 -6.98 7.18 33.85
C ASP A 610 -7.18 6.48 32.51
N PHE A 611 -7.61 5.21 32.47
CA PHE A 611 -7.88 4.49 31.23
C PHE A 611 -9.35 4.52 30.80
N HIS A 612 -10.29 4.87 31.68
CA HIS A 612 -11.73 4.77 31.41
C HIS A 612 -12.25 5.69 30.29
N HIS A 613 -11.48 6.69 29.90
CA HIS A 613 -11.80 7.56 28.78
C HIS A 613 -11.55 6.91 27.41
N ILE A 614 -10.81 5.81 27.36
CA ILE A 614 -10.48 5.09 26.13
C ILE A 614 -11.65 4.15 25.79
N SER A 615 -12.20 4.30 24.59
CA SER A 615 -13.33 3.50 24.11
C SER A 615 -12.99 2.00 24.10
N GLY A 616 -13.96 1.15 24.47
CA GLY A 616 -13.81 -0.32 24.46
C GLY A 616 -13.18 -0.92 25.71
N ILE A 617 -12.59 -0.12 26.61
CA ILE A 617 -12.14 -0.61 27.92
C ILE A 617 -13.36 -0.89 28.81
N THR A 618 -13.48 -2.11 29.29
CA THR A 618 -14.56 -2.54 30.21
C THR A 618 -14.09 -2.65 31.65
N MET A 619 -12.79 -2.78 31.88
CA MET A 619 -12.19 -2.75 33.21
C MET A 619 -10.73 -2.29 33.13
N ALA A 620 -10.30 -1.47 34.08
CA ALA A 620 -8.90 -1.11 34.25
C ALA A 620 -8.55 -1.12 35.74
N VAL A 621 -7.60 -1.95 36.16
CA VAL A 621 -7.17 -2.05 37.57
C VAL A 621 -5.66 -1.99 37.69
N ARG A 622 -5.17 -1.47 38.82
CA ARG A 622 -3.73 -1.31 39.07
C ARG A 622 -3.35 -1.86 40.44
N ALA A 623 -2.30 -2.66 40.51
CA ALA A 623 -1.62 -3.01 41.75
C ALA A 623 -0.47 -2.01 41.99
N ARG A 624 -0.72 -0.96 42.78
CA ARG A 624 0.19 0.21 42.90
C ARG A 624 1.62 -0.16 43.26
N ASN A 625 1.77 -0.99 44.28
CA ASN A 625 3.05 -1.41 44.83
C ASN A 625 3.82 -2.38 43.90
N LEU A 626 3.18 -2.91 42.86
CA LEU A 626 3.80 -3.80 41.87
C LEU A 626 4.00 -3.14 40.51
N LYS A 627 3.56 -1.89 40.33
CA LYS A 627 3.50 -1.21 39.01
C LYS A 627 2.83 -2.06 37.92
N LEU A 628 1.89 -2.91 38.32
CA LEU A 628 1.12 -3.80 37.44
C LEU A 628 -0.23 -3.16 37.12
N THR A 629 -0.52 -2.97 35.85
CA THR A 629 -1.83 -2.51 35.36
C THR A 629 -2.46 -3.60 34.50
N TRP A 630 -3.73 -3.92 34.76
CA TRP A 630 -4.55 -4.84 33.99
C TRP A 630 -5.66 -4.07 33.29
N LEU A 631 -5.77 -4.25 31.99
CA LEU A 631 -6.77 -3.65 31.12
C LEU A 631 -7.58 -4.76 30.46
N VAL A 632 -8.90 -4.61 30.42
CA VAL A 632 -9.81 -5.49 29.69
C VAL A 632 -10.47 -4.69 28.58
N ILE A 633 -10.34 -5.19 27.35
CA ILE A 633 -10.92 -4.60 26.14
C ILE A 633 -11.98 -5.55 25.59
N ASP A 634 -13.18 -5.05 25.33
CA ASP A 634 -14.26 -5.84 24.73
C ASP A 634 -14.11 -5.90 23.20
N CYS A 635 -13.80 -7.08 22.64
CA CYS A 635 -13.82 -7.30 21.18
C CYS A 635 -15.11 -7.94 20.67
N SER A 636 -15.85 -8.70 21.49
CA SER A 636 -16.93 -9.56 21.01
C SER A 636 -18.30 -9.38 21.65
N ASP A 637 -18.45 -8.85 22.86
CA ASP A 637 -19.72 -9.01 23.58
C ASP A 637 -20.83 -8.06 23.09
N LYS A 638 -20.49 -7.02 22.32
CA LYS A 638 -21.46 -6.05 21.77
C LYS A 638 -21.63 -6.06 20.25
N LEU A 639 -20.77 -6.74 19.49
CA LEU A 639 -20.66 -6.58 18.04
C LEU A 639 -21.29 -7.73 17.19
N PRO A 640 -21.07 -9.02 17.47
CA PRO A 640 -21.63 -10.16 16.71
C PRO A 640 -23.06 -10.55 17.12
N HIS A 641 -23.54 -10.13 18.29
CA HIS A 641 -24.84 -10.56 18.82
C HIS A 641 -26.04 -9.78 18.25
N ALA A 642 -25.81 -8.60 17.69
CA ALA A 642 -26.89 -7.70 17.23
C ALA A 642 -27.21 -7.83 15.73
N VAL A 643 -26.26 -8.28 14.91
CA VAL A 643 -26.38 -8.34 13.43
C VAL A 643 -25.62 -9.55 12.88
N ASN A 644 -26.20 -10.24 11.90
CA ASN A 644 -25.54 -11.35 11.18
C ASN A 644 -24.50 -10.80 10.20
N TYR A 645 -23.29 -10.58 10.70
CA TYR A 645 -22.13 -10.22 9.88
C TYR A 645 -21.36 -11.47 9.43
N ASP A 646 -20.79 -11.40 8.23
CA ASP A 646 -19.69 -12.28 7.84
C ASP A 646 -18.40 -11.91 8.61
N LEU A 647 -17.37 -12.76 8.51
CA LEU A 647 -16.16 -12.56 9.29
C LEU A 647 -15.39 -11.31 8.86
N ALA A 648 -15.32 -11.00 7.56
CA ALA A 648 -14.64 -9.81 7.07
C ALA A 648 -15.29 -8.52 7.61
N THR A 649 -16.63 -8.47 7.63
CA THR A 649 -17.37 -7.36 8.22
C THR A 649 -17.15 -7.28 9.74
N THR A 650 -17.07 -8.43 10.41
CA THR A 650 -16.73 -8.49 11.84
C THR A 650 -15.33 -7.91 12.09
N PHE A 651 -14.35 -8.23 11.23
CA PHE A 651 -13.02 -7.64 11.26
C PHE A 651 -13.06 -6.12 11.04
N ASP A 652 -13.81 -5.61 10.07
CA ASP A 652 -13.95 -4.16 9.85
C ASP A 652 -14.47 -3.44 11.09
N VAL A 653 -15.47 -4.02 11.74
CA VAL A 653 -16.09 -3.43 12.93
C VAL A 653 -15.10 -3.45 14.10
N ILE A 654 -14.40 -4.57 14.31
CA ILE A 654 -13.37 -4.69 15.35
C ILE A 654 -12.16 -3.81 15.04
N SER A 655 -11.86 -3.52 13.78
CA SER A 655 -10.78 -2.61 13.38
C SER A 655 -10.96 -1.20 13.93
N GLY A 656 -12.21 -0.80 14.25
CA GLY A 656 -12.49 0.45 14.98
C GLY A 656 -11.88 0.52 16.38
N LEU A 657 -11.50 -0.62 16.98
CA LEU A 657 -10.77 -0.67 18.26
C LEU A 657 -9.27 -0.37 18.10
N SER A 658 -8.74 -0.31 16.89
CA SER A 658 -7.32 -0.05 16.64
C SER A 658 -6.88 1.28 17.26
N ASP A 659 -7.73 2.32 17.18
CA ASP A 659 -7.44 3.61 17.78
C ASP A 659 -7.45 3.57 19.32
N SER A 660 -8.31 2.73 19.91
CA SER A 660 -8.32 2.47 21.35
C SER A 660 -7.03 1.76 21.79
N VAL A 661 -6.59 0.74 21.04
CA VAL A 661 -5.33 0.03 21.32
C VAL A 661 -4.13 0.96 21.17
N ARG A 662 -4.11 1.83 20.14
CA ARG A 662 -3.09 2.88 20.00
C ARG A 662 -3.11 3.87 21.16
N ALA A 663 -4.28 4.31 21.63
CA ALA A 663 -4.41 5.20 22.77
C ALA A 663 -3.87 4.56 24.06
N ILE A 664 -4.14 3.27 24.28
CA ILE A 664 -3.54 2.49 25.37
C ILE A 664 -2.02 2.47 25.21
N LEU A 665 -1.52 2.10 24.04
CA LEU A 665 -0.08 2.02 23.77
C LEU A 665 0.63 3.35 24.03
N ASN A 666 0.03 4.47 23.62
CA ASN A 666 0.54 5.83 23.85
C ASN A 666 0.52 6.22 25.34
N SER A 667 -0.35 5.61 26.15
CA SER A 667 -0.43 5.82 27.59
C SER A 667 0.52 4.90 28.37
N ILE A 668 1.08 3.87 27.74
CA ILE A 668 2.03 2.93 28.34
C ILE A 668 3.47 3.50 28.27
N PRO A 669 4.21 3.55 29.40
CA PRO A 669 5.61 3.98 29.43
C PRO A 669 6.53 3.20 28.47
N GLU A 670 7.54 3.86 27.91
CA GLU A 670 8.42 3.25 26.88
C GLU A 670 9.11 1.95 27.32
N LYS A 671 9.40 1.80 28.61
CA LYS A 671 10.12 0.63 29.16
C LYS A 671 9.18 -0.46 29.67
N ALA A 672 7.87 -0.32 29.51
CA ALA A 672 6.94 -1.25 30.12
C ALA A 672 7.03 -2.64 29.49
N HIS A 673 6.83 -3.68 30.29
CA HIS A 673 6.53 -5.01 29.77
C HIS A 673 5.04 -5.07 29.45
N VAL A 674 4.67 -5.58 28.27
CA VAL A 674 3.26 -5.70 27.87
C VAL A 674 2.95 -7.17 27.67
N PHE A 675 1.91 -7.67 28.32
CA PHE A 675 1.38 -9.00 28.08
C PHE A 675 0.03 -8.89 27.40
N ILE A 676 -0.16 -9.70 26.37
CA ILE A 676 -1.44 -9.81 25.66
C ILE A 676 -2.01 -11.19 25.91
N LEU A 677 -3.30 -11.26 26.23
CA LEU A 677 -4.05 -12.51 26.25
C LEU A 677 -5.48 -12.32 25.77
N SER A 678 -6.10 -13.42 25.37
CA SER A 678 -7.54 -13.51 25.13
C SER A 678 -8.18 -14.44 26.16
N ASP A 679 -9.39 -14.15 26.60
CA ASP A 679 -10.14 -15.09 27.44
C ASP A 679 -10.73 -16.25 26.63
N HIS A 680 -11.22 -15.96 25.42
CA HIS A 680 -11.71 -16.91 24.44
C HIS A 680 -11.77 -16.24 23.07
N GLY A 681 -11.97 -17.02 22.00
CA GLY A 681 -12.45 -16.47 20.74
C GLY A 681 -13.94 -16.72 20.53
N PHE A 682 -14.36 -16.74 19.26
CA PHE A 682 -15.73 -17.02 18.86
C PHE A 682 -15.74 -17.90 17.60
N GLY A 683 -16.73 -18.80 17.53
CA GLY A 683 -16.89 -19.76 16.45
C GLY A 683 -18.20 -19.58 15.72
N ARG A 684 -18.26 -20.09 14.49
CA ARG A 684 -19.49 -20.06 13.69
C ARG A 684 -20.58 -20.94 14.30
N CYS A 685 -21.80 -20.43 14.39
CA CYS A 685 -22.97 -21.21 14.79
C CYS A 685 -23.40 -22.14 13.66
N GLY A 686 -23.69 -23.40 14.00
CA GLY A 686 -24.24 -24.34 13.04
C GLY A 686 -25.67 -24.02 12.62
N THR A 687 -26.14 -24.59 11.52
CA THR A 687 -27.53 -24.37 11.04
C THR A 687 -28.55 -25.30 11.70
N LYS A 688 -28.11 -26.44 12.25
CA LYS A 688 -28.99 -27.42 12.89
C LYS A 688 -29.26 -27.04 14.36
N SER A 689 -30.50 -26.69 14.69
CA SER A 689 -30.89 -26.36 16.06
C SER A 689 -31.16 -27.61 16.91
N MET A 690 -30.70 -27.61 18.16
CA MET A 690 -31.05 -28.60 19.17
C MET A 690 -31.65 -27.93 20.40
N SER A 691 -32.93 -28.15 20.63
CA SER A 691 -33.63 -27.58 21.77
C SER A 691 -33.32 -28.35 23.06
N LEU A 692 -32.89 -27.64 24.10
CA LEU A 692 -32.64 -28.20 25.43
C LEU A 692 -33.49 -27.52 26.49
N SER A 693 -33.80 -28.27 27.56
CA SER A 693 -34.44 -27.77 28.78
C SER A 693 -33.35 -27.60 29.84
N GLY A 694 -33.20 -26.39 30.37
CA GLY A 694 -32.22 -26.07 31.41
C GLY A 694 -32.10 -24.58 31.67
N ASP A 695 -31.48 -24.24 32.81
CA ASP A 695 -31.33 -22.85 33.28
C ASP A 695 -30.18 -22.11 32.58
N GLN A 696 -29.21 -22.84 32.03
CA GLN A 696 -28.07 -22.29 31.31
C GLN A 696 -27.93 -22.97 29.96
N VAL A 697 -28.65 -22.44 28.96
CA VAL A 697 -28.58 -22.87 27.56
C VAL A 697 -28.22 -21.64 26.73
N SER A 698 -27.01 -21.65 26.17
CA SER A 698 -26.52 -20.69 25.17
C SER A 698 -26.40 -21.39 23.81
N TYR A 699 -26.13 -20.68 22.73
CA TYR A 699 -26.02 -21.27 21.39
C TYR A 699 -24.88 -22.29 21.27
N ARG A 700 -23.80 -22.09 22.03
CA ARG A 700 -22.55 -22.88 21.93
C ARG A 700 -22.28 -23.78 23.14
N TYR A 701 -23.01 -23.61 24.24
CA TYR A 701 -22.90 -24.51 25.38
C TYR A 701 -24.21 -24.60 26.15
N ALA A 702 -24.38 -25.71 26.86
CA ALA A 702 -25.47 -25.86 27.82
C ALA A 702 -24.94 -26.53 29.09
N PHE A 703 -25.64 -26.34 30.20
CA PHE A 703 -25.36 -27.03 31.45
C PHE A 703 -26.60 -27.80 31.91
N LEU A 704 -26.40 -29.05 32.32
CA LEU A 704 -27.42 -29.95 32.85
C LEU A 704 -26.98 -30.47 34.23
N ASP A 705 -27.88 -30.47 35.20
CA ASP A 705 -27.62 -31.05 36.54
C ASP A 705 -27.50 -32.58 36.49
N GLN A 706 -28.20 -33.20 35.54
CA GLN A 706 -28.26 -34.64 35.35
C GLN A 706 -27.50 -35.07 34.10
N GLU A 707 -27.10 -36.35 34.07
CA GLU A 707 -26.36 -36.91 32.96
C GLU A 707 -27.20 -36.85 31.66
N PRO A 708 -26.64 -36.37 30.53
CA PRO A 708 -27.38 -36.26 29.28
C PRO A 708 -27.85 -37.64 28.78
N SER A 709 -29.02 -37.67 28.13
CA SER A 709 -29.54 -38.87 27.47
C SER A 709 -28.62 -39.32 26.32
N SER A 710 -28.73 -40.59 25.91
CA SER A 710 -27.95 -41.14 24.79
C SER A 710 -28.12 -40.33 23.49
N ASP A 711 -29.33 -39.82 23.25
CA ASP A 711 -29.68 -39.00 22.10
C ASP A 711 -29.06 -37.59 22.14
N ILE A 712 -28.86 -37.00 23.33
CA ILE A 712 -28.13 -35.74 23.47
C ILE A 712 -26.62 -35.98 23.28
N ARG A 713 -26.08 -37.06 23.85
CA ARG A 713 -24.65 -37.41 23.73
C ARG A 713 -24.22 -37.74 22.30
N SER A 714 -25.09 -38.29 21.47
CA SER A 714 -24.77 -38.57 20.07
C SER A 714 -24.67 -37.31 19.20
N ARG A 715 -25.10 -36.16 19.73
CA ARG A 715 -25.20 -34.89 19.00
C ARG A 715 -24.44 -33.74 19.67
N SER A 716 -23.77 -33.99 20.79
CA SER A 716 -23.00 -33.01 21.54
C SER A 716 -21.78 -33.63 22.20
N LEU A 717 -20.73 -32.82 22.36
CA LEU A 717 -19.71 -33.08 23.36
C LEU A 717 -20.31 -32.94 24.74
N PHE A 718 -19.81 -33.72 25.70
CA PHE A 718 -20.25 -33.65 27.08
C PHE A 718 -19.07 -33.81 28.03
N PHE A 719 -18.97 -32.95 29.03
CA PHE A 719 -17.96 -33.04 30.07
C PHE A 719 -18.67 -33.06 31.42
N LYS A 720 -18.24 -33.95 32.31
CA LYS A 720 -18.53 -33.76 33.73
C LYS A 720 -17.86 -32.46 34.16
N ALA A 721 -18.56 -31.68 34.97
CA ALA A 721 -18.03 -30.41 35.44
C ALA A 721 -16.66 -30.56 36.15
N SER A 722 -16.41 -31.69 36.80
CA SER A 722 -15.11 -32.03 37.39
C SER A 722 -13.98 -32.23 36.37
N GLU A 723 -14.28 -32.72 35.15
CA GLU A 723 -13.28 -32.99 34.10
C GLU A 723 -12.73 -31.70 33.49
N ILE A 724 -13.50 -30.61 33.55
CA ILE A 724 -13.09 -29.27 33.10
C ILE A 724 -12.81 -28.33 34.28
N GLU A 725 -12.74 -28.88 35.50
CA GLU A 725 -12.52 -28.15 36.75
C GLU A 725 -13.48 -26.97 36.96
N ALA A 726 -14.75 -27.13 36.59
CA ALA A 726 -15.80 -26.14 36.82
C ALA A 726 -16.27 -26.11 38.28
N ALA A 727 -16.80 -24.96 38.72
CA ALA A 727 -17.23 -24.73 40.12
C ALA A 727 -18.51 -25.46 40.54
N LYS A 728 -19.30 -25.98 39.59
CA LYS A 728 -20.59 -26.63 39.84
C LYS A 728 -20.47 -28.15 39.68
N SER A 729 -21.41 -28.91 40.25
CA SER A 729 -21.61 -30.33 39.94
C SER A 729 -22.63 -30.48 38.81
N GLY A 730 -22.36 -31.29 37.79
CA GLY A 730 -23.26 -31.52 36.67
C GLY A 730 -22.49 -31.80 35.37
N TYR A 731 -23.10 -31.48 34.24
CA TYR A 731 -22.57 -31.77 32.91
C TYR A 731 -22.63 -30.53 32.02
N PHE A 732 -21.51 -30.20 31.39
CA PHE A 732 -21.44 -29.20 30.33
C PHE A 732 -21.54 -29.88 28.97
N LEU A 733 -22.38 -29.32 28.10
CA LEU A 733 -22.57 -29.79 26.74
C LEU A 733 -22.07 -28.74 25.76
N PHE A 734 -21.51 -29.19 24.64
CA PHE A 734 -21.12 -28.34 23.52
C PHE A 734 -21.65 -28.96 22.22
N PRO A 735 -22.27 -28.20 21.31
CA PRO A 735 -22.86 -28.77 20.12
C PRO A 735 -21.77 -29.30 19.19
N HIS A 736 -22.06 -30.38 18.48
CA HIS A 736 -21.19 -30.80 17.38
C HIS A 736 -21.17 -29.75 16.26
N ILE A 737 -20.08 -29.75 15.50
CA ILE A 737 -19.92 -28.89 14.32
C ILE A 737 -21.15 -28.99 13.40
N GLY A 738 -21.62 -27.84 12.92
CA GLY A 738 -22.84 -27.74 12.12
C GLY A 738 -24.15 -27.68 12.93
N SER A 739 -24.10 -27.73 14.26
CA SER A 739 -25.27 -27.56 15.14
C SER A 739 -25.12 -26.40 16.15
N HIS A 740 -26.23 -25.98 16.76
CA HIS A 740 -26.28 -25.03 17.88
C HIS A 740 -27.39 -25.42 18.86
N PHE A 741 -27.30 -25.00 20.12
CA PHE A 741 -28.39 -25.20 21.08
C PHE A 741 -29.39 -24.04 21.07
N THR A 742 -30.63 -24.34 21.43
CA THR A 742 -31.68 -23.35 21.67
C THR A 742 -32.45 -23.68 22.94
N GLN A 743 -32.96 -22.67 23.63
CA GLN A 743 -33.79 -22.91 24.80
C GLN A 743 -35.20 -23.32 24.37
N ARG A 744 -35.72 -24.42 24.94
CA ARG A 744 -37.07 -24.92 24.60
C ARG A 744 -38.13 -23.83 24.82
N GLY A 745 -38.88 -23.51 23.77
CA GLY A 745 -39.97 -22.52 23.81
C GLY A 745 -39.59 -21.09 23.43
N ARG A 746 -38.31 -20.78 23.21
CA ARG A 746 -37.88 -19.50 22.60
C ARG A 746 -37.81 -19.61 21.08
N ARG A 747 -38.34 -18.60 20.38
CA ARG A 747 -38.02 -18.33 18.98
C ARG A 747 -36.83 -17.38 18.98
N ASP A 748 -35.64 -17.92 18.75
CA ASP A 748 -34.42 -17.12 18.72
C ASP A 748 -33.88 -16.98 17.30
N ARG A 749 -33.34 -15.80 16.99
CA ARG A 749 -32.65 -15.51 15.74
C ARG A 749 -31.19 -15.90 15.95
N THR A 750 -30.78 -17.08 15.48
CA THR A 750 -29.42 -17.59 15.69
C THR A 750 -28.40 -16.63 15.07
N PRO A 751 -27.41 -16.15 15.85
CA PRO A 751 -26.34 -15.31 15.33
C PRO A 751 -25.37 -16.14 14.48
N THR A 752 -24.65 -15.49 13.56
CA THR A 752 -23.67 -16.16 12.68
C THR A 752 -22.46 -16.67 13.49
N TYR A 753 -21.99 -15.87 14.43
CA TYR A 753 -20.89 -16.20 15.34
C TYR A 753 -21.35 -16.10 16.80
N HIS A 754 -20.80 -16.97 17.65
CA HIS A 754 -21.01 -16.94 19.09
C HIS A 754 -19.84 -17.61 19.80
N HIS A 755 -19.64 -17.28 21.07
CA HIS A 755 -18.61 -17.85 21.93
C HIS A 755 -19.17 -18.92 22.90
N GLY A 756 -18.32 -19.58 23.66
CA GLY A 756 -18.68 -20.55 24.69
C GLY A 756 -18.55 -22.02 24.29
N GLY A 757 -18.22 -22.31 23.04
CA GLY A 757 -18.09 -23.65 22.48
C GLY A 757 -16.72 -24.29 22.73
N ALA A 758 -16.39 -25.25 21.85
CA ALA A 758 -15.16 -26.04 21.92
C ALA A 758 -14.56 -26.24 20.52
N THR A 759 -14.53 -25.18 19.71
CA THR A 759 -13.78 -25.16 18.45
C THR A 759 -12.40 -24.53 18.64
N LEU A 760 -11.53 -24.69 17.65
CA LEU A 760 -10.19 -24.11 17.65
C LEU A 760 -10.24 -22.58 17.76
N GLU A 761 -11.16 -21.94 17.04
CA GLU A 761 -11.34 -20.48 17.02
C GLU A 761 -11.76 -19.93 18.39
N GLU A 762 -12.39 -20.75 19.24
CA GLU A 762 -12.83 -20.36 20.59
C GLU A 762 -11.80 -20.72 21.66
N LEU A 763 -11.18 -21.90 21.55
CA LEU A 763 -10.29 -22.45 22.56
C LEU A 763 -8.86 -21.96 22.43
N PHE A 764 -8.33 -21.75 21.22
CA PHE A 764 -6.95 -21.32 21.05
C PHE A 764 -6.85 -19.82 21.29
N VAL A 765 -6.17 -19.44 22.37
CA VAL A 765 -5.98 -18.06 22.76
C VAL A 765 -4.49 -17.70 22.75
N PRO A 766 -4.11 -16.50 22.26
CA PRO A 766 -2.73 -16.07 22.32
C PRO A 766 -2.34 -15.75 23.77
N LEU A 767 -1.14 -16.16 24.18
CA LEU A 767 -0.47 -15.76 25.40
C LEU A 767 0.87 -15.13 25.02
N VAL A 768 0.92 -13.80 25.02
CA VAL A 768 2.04 -13.04 24.46
C VAL A 768 2.72 -12.21 25.52
N HIS A 769 4.04 -12.18 25.49
CA HIS A 769 4.89 -11.26 26.22
C HIS A 769 5.68 -10.41 25.22
N LEU A 770 5.39 -9.11 25.24
CA LEU A 770 6.05 -8.08 24.47
C LEU A 770 7.03 -7.33 25.38
N VAL A 771 8.24 -7.09 24.87
CA VAL A 771 9.23 -6.24 25.52
C VAL A 771 9.57 -5.06 24.61
N PRO A 772 9.94 -3.89 25.17
CA PRO A 772 10.33 -2.74 24.35
C PRO A 772 11.40 -3.13 23.34
N ALA A 773 11.32 -2.63 22.10
CA ALA A 773 12.28 -2.99 21.05
C ALA A 773 13.75 -2.66 21.41
N ARG A 774 13.97 -1.71 22.34
CA ARG A 774 15.29 -1.38 22.89
C ARG A 774 15.84 -2.43 23.86
N ALA A 775 15.01 -3.37 24.32
CA ALA A 775 15.34 -4.37 25.33
C ALA A 775 15.79 -5.73 24.75
N ALA A 776 15.63 -5.99 23.44
CA ALA A 776 16.24 -7.20 22.87
C ALA A 776 17.76 -7.10 22.93
N LYS A 777 18.38 -8.15 23.46
CA LYS A 777 19.80 -8.35 23.26
C LYS A 777 20.02 -8.66 21.77
N PRO A 778 20.97 -7.98 21.10
CA PRO A 778 21.27 -8.28 19.71
C PRO A 778 21.72 -9.73 19.58
N THR A 779 21.10 -10.47 18.66
CA THR A 779 21.54 -11.82 18.27
C THR A 779 21.97 -11.78 16.82
N ILE A 780 22.97 -12.59 16.48
CA ILE A 780 23.49 -12.69 15.12
C ILE A 780 23.39 -14.15 14.70
N GLU A 781 22.55 -14.42 13.72
CA GLU A 781 22.55 -15.70 13.04
C GLU A 781 23.76 -15.75 12.10
N ILE A 782 24.49 -16.88 12.11
CA ILE A 782 25.66 -17.10 11.26
C ILE A 782 25.42 -18.37 10.45
N VAL A 783 25.28 -18.21 9.14
CA VAL A 783 25.19 -19.31 8.18
C VAL A 783 26.51 -19.41 7.44
N VAL A 784 27.10 -20.60 7.41
CA VAL A 784 28.39 -20.84 6.74
C VAL A 784 28.19 -21.76 5.54
N VAL A 785 28.47 -21.20 4.36
CA VAL A 785 28.43 -21.88 3.07
C VAL A 785 29.87 -22.19 2.66
N THR A 786 30.08 -23.42 2.20
CA THR A 786 31.40 -23.97 1.84
C THR A 786 31.30 -24.59 0.44
N GLU A 787 32.42 -24.66 -0.26
CA GLU A 787 32.56 -25.45 -1.48
C GLU A 787 32.27 -26.94 -1.23
N ASP A 788 31.91 -27.66 -2.30
CA ASP A 788 31.60 -29.09 -2.24
C ASP A 788 32.83 -29.94 -1.88
N GLU A 789 34.03 -29.55 -2.35
CA GLU A 789 35.28 -30.25 -2.12
C GLU A 789 36.45 -29.28 -1.93
N TYR A 790 37.34 -29.56 -0.97
CA TYR A 790 38.60 -28.84 -0.77
C TYR A 790 39.77 -29.78 -1.06
N ILE A 791 40.84 -29.29 -1.69
CA ILE A 791 42.00 -30.10 -2.06
C ILE A 791 43.27 -29.55 -1.39
N VAL A 792 44.12 -30.42 -0.84
CA VAL A 792 45.40 -30.04 -0.22
C VAL A 792 46.23 -29.14 -1.15
N GLY A 793 46.62 -27.96 -0.63
CA GLY A 793 47.43 -26.97 -1.34
C GLY A 793 46.68 -26.13 -2.38
N VAL A 794 45.38 -26.32 -2.57
CA VAL A 794 44.52 -25.50 -3.44
C VAL A 794 43.74 -24.49 -2.60
N LYS A 795 43.67 -23.24 -3.05
CA LYS A 795 42.94 -22.18 -2.35
C LYS A 795 41.44 -22.35 -2.60
N GLY A 796 40.66 -22.59 -1.55
CA GLY A 796 39.20 -22.59 -1.56
C GLY A 796 38.60 -21.41 -0.78
N LEU A 797 37.28 -21.25 -0.89
CA LEU A 797 36.52 -20.14 -0.31
C LEU A 797 35.44 -20.62 0.68
N ILE A 798 35.41 -19.99 1.85
CA ILE A 798 34.34 -20.13 2.84
C ILE A 798 33.57 -18.81 2.91
N LEU A 799 32.24 -18.87 2.82
CA LEU A 799 31.35 -17.72 2.94
C LEU A 799 30.62 -17.76 4.28
N ALA A 800 30.85 -16.77 5.14
CA ALA A 800 30.09 -16.58 6.37
C ALA A 800 29.06 -15.47 6.17
N GLU A 801 27.78 -15.80 6.18
CA GLU A 801 26.66 -14.87 6.10
C GLU A 801 26.12 -14.58 7.51
N LEU A 802 26.00 -13.30 7.84
CA LEU A 802 25.57 -12.83 9.16
C LEU A 802 24.30 -12.01 9.05
N THR A 803 23.29 -12.35 9.84
CA THR A 803 22.01 -11.63 9.91
C THR A 803 21.74 -11.19 11.34
N LEU A 804 21.52 -9.88 11.53
CA LEU A 804 21.21 -9.30 12.83
C LEU A 804 19.72 -9.43 13.13
N ALA A 805 19.42 -9.86 14.35
CA ALA A 805 18.08 -9.84 14.92
C ALA A 805 18.09 -9.16 16.30
N GLY A 806 16.91 -8.69 16.72
CA GLY A 806 16.70 -8.07 18.03
C GLY A 806 17.09 -6.58 18.14
N THR A 807 17.85 -6.00 17.21
CA THR A 807 18.14 -4.55 17.21
C THR A 807 18.23 -4.03 15.79
N ALA A 808 17.90 -2.76 15.56
CA ALA A 808 17.91 -2.15 14.22
C ALA A 808 19.32 -2.14 13.57
N SER A 809 20.36 -1.93 14.37
CA SER A 809 21.75 -1.98 13.91
C SER A 809 22.68 -2.34 15.07
N GLU A 810 23.74 -3.09 14.78
CA GLU A 810 24.74 -3.44 15.78
C GLU A 810 26.13 -3.61 15.15
N GLN A 811 27.16 -3.24 15.90
CA GLN A 811 28.54 -3.52 15.55
C GLN A 811 29.01 -4.82 16.23
N ALA A 812 29.53 -5.74 15.44
CA ALA A 812 30.06 -7.01 15.93
C ALA A 812 31.42 -7.32 15.31
N THR A 813 32.24 -8.06 16.03
CA THR A 813 33.51 -8.62 15.57
C THR A 813 33.33 -10.10 15.26
N LEU A 814 33.44 -10.48 13.99
CA LEU A 814 33.51 -11.87 13.56
C LEU A 814 34.91 -12.42 13.82
N ARG A 815 34.99 -13.55 14.51
CA ARG A 815 36.20 -14.34 14.76
C ARG A 815 36.00 -15.74 14.24
N SER A 816 37.07 -16.34 13.75
CA SER A 816 37.10 -17.75 13.41
C SER A 816 38.50 -18.32 13.63
N ASP A 817 38.57 -19.63 13.82
CA ASP A 817 39.79 -20.44 13.92
C ASP A 817 40.27 -20.97 12.55
N VAL A 818 39.62 -20.58 11.43
CA VAL A 818 40.15 -20.82 10.08
C VAL A 818 41.58 -20.25 9.95
N PRO A 819 42.58 -21.07 9.56
CA PRO A 819 43.96 -20.62 9.40
C PRO A 819 44.08 -19.40 8.49
N GLY A 820 44.75 -18.35 8.98
CA GLY A 820 45.00 -17.12 8.23
C GLY A 820 43.88 -16.06 8.31
N PHE A 821 42.70 -16.37 8.85
CA PHE A 821 41.63 -15.39 9.01
C PHE A 821 41.91 -14.43 10.18
N LYS A 822 41.96 -13.13 9.88
CA LYS A 822 41.96 -12.08 10.91
C LYS A 822 40.53 -11.63 11.19
N HIS A 823 40.24 -11.36 12.46
CA HIS A 823 38.90 -10.90 12.87
C HIS A 823 38.42 -9.70 12.04
N ARG A 824 37.12 -9.63 11.79
CA ARG A 824 36.48 -8.55 11.01
C ARG A 824 35.45 -7.81 11.86
N ILE A 825 35.55 -6.49 11.91
CA ILE A 825 34.53 -5.64 12.53
C ILE A 825 33.47 -5.32 11.46
N LEU A 826 32.21 -5.56 11.80
CA LEU A 826 31.07 -5.45 10.92
C LEU A 826 30.02 -4.56 11.57
N ASN A 827 29.51 -3.59 10.83
CA ASN A 827 28.23 -2.95 11.14
C ASN A 827 27.14 -3.74 10.40
N LEU A 828 26.18 -4.25 11.17
CA LEU A 828 25.04 -5.04 10.70
C LEU A 828 23.74 -4.24 10.88
N ILE A 829 22.78 -4.45 9.99
CA ILE A 829 21.46 -3.81 10.01
C ILE A 829 20.41 -4.92 9.96
N SER A 830 19.37 -4.82 10.79
CA SER A 830 18.29 -5.81 10.83
C SER A 830 17.62 -5.96 9.48
N GLY A 831 17.34 -7.19 9.06
CA GLY A 831 16.73 -7.50 7.75
C GLY A 831 17.70 -7.44 6.57
N GLN A 832 18.99 -7.18 6.80
CA GLN A 832 20.04 -7.26 5.77
C GLN A 832 21.07 -8.32 6.13
N ALA A 833 21.28 -9.27 5.23
CA ALA A 833 22.36 -10.25 5.34
C ALA A 833 23.70 -9.60 4.94
N LYS A 834 24.76 -9.91 5.68
CA LYS A 834 26.13 -9.46 5.36
C LYS A 834 27.07 -10.63 5.21
N THR A 835 27.65 -10.78 4.02
CA THR A 835 28.55 -11.89 3.69
C THR A 835 30.01 -11.49 3.90
N VAL A 836 30.79 -12.38 4.51
CA VAL A 836 32.25 -12.27 4.68
C VAL A 836 32.92 -13.45 3.98
N GLU A 837 33.76 -13.12 3.00
CA GLU A 837 34.57 -14.10 2.27
C GLU A 837 35.86 -14.43 3.03
N ILE A 838 36.13 -15.72 3.21
CA ILE A 838 37.28 -16.23 3.94
C ILE A 838 38.03 -17.21 3.03
N SER A 839 39.23 -16.84 2.62
CA SER A 839 40.11 -17.74 1.87
C SER A 839 40.72 -18.78 2.81
N PHE A 840 40.67 -20.05 2.40
CA PHE A 840 41.26 -21.18 3.11
C PHE A 840 42.15 -21.98 2.15
N THR A 841 43.33 -22.40 2.59
CA THR A 841 44.23 -23.26 1.81
C THR A 841 44.69 -24.38 2.73
N PRO A 842 44.13 -25.60 2.57
CA PRO A 842 44.45 -26.70 3.46
C PRO A 842 45.86 -27.21 3.21
N ASP A 843 46.54 -27.61 4.27
CA ASP A 843 47.90 -28.16 4.26
C ASP A 843 47.95 -29.69 4.45
N SER A 844 46.81 -30.31 4.78
CA SER A 844 46.67 -31.73 5.08
C SER A 844 45.25 -32.23 4.74
N GLU A 845 45.12 -33.53 4.47
CA GLU A 845 43.84 -34.20 4.19
C GLU A 845 43.06 -34.53 5.47
N GLY A 846 41.73 -34.63 5.38
CA GLY A 846 40.83 -35.00 6.48
C GLY A 846 39.70 -34.00 6.74
N ASP A 847 38.97 -34.23 7.84
CA ASP A 847 37.84 -33.39 8.26
C ASP A 847 38.31 -32.28 9.22
N PHE A 848 37.98 -31.02 8.90
CA PHE A 848 38.31 -29.85 9.70
C PHE A 848 37.04 -29.16 10.19
N SER A 849 36.88 -28.99 11.50
CA SER A 849 35.79 -28.21 12.09
C SER A 849 36.27 -26.82 12.47
N PHE A 850 35.63 -25.80 11.90
CA PHE A 850 35.89 -24.41 12.21
C PHE A 850 34.72 -23.78 12.98
N THR A 851 35.06 -22.96 13.96
CA THR A 851 34.14 -22.16 14.75
C THR A 851 34.09 -20.73 14.21
N PHE A 852 32.88 -20.19 14.06
CA PHE A 852 32.62 -18.80 13.70
C PHE A 852 31.84 -18.14 14.83
N GLU A 853 32.38 -17.07 15.41
CA GLU A 853 31.76 -16.32 16.51
C GLU A 853 31.65 -14.83 16.20
N ALA A 854 30.44 -14.28 16.28
CA ALA A 854 30.20 -12.85 16.25
C ALA A 854 30.09 -12.30 17.67
N ARG A 855 30.93 -11.32 18.02
CA ARG A 855 31.07 -10.82 19.40
C ARG A 855 30.99 -9.30 19.50
N LYS A 856 30.45 -8.80 20.62
CA LYS A 856 30.56 -7.38 21.02
C LYS A 856 31.23 -7.32 22.39
N GLY A 857 32.48 -6.86 22.41
CA GLY A 857 33.31 -6.90 23.61
C GLY A 857 33.50 -8.34 24.12
N ARG A 858 33.00 -8.63 25.33
CA ARG A 858 33.06 -9.98 25.93
C ARG A 858 31.86 -10.87 25.56
N SER A 859 30.76 -10.31 25.07
CA SER A 859 29.53 -11.04 24.78
C SER A 859 29.58 -11.73 23.42
N VAL A 860 29.14 -12.98 23.36
CA VAL A 860 28.90 -13.71 22.10
C VAL A 860 27.47 -13.42 21.67
N LEU A 861 27.29 -12.86 20.48
CA LEU A 861 25.99 -12.53 19.91
C LEU A 861 25.51 -13.62 18.93
N GLY A 862 26.44 -14.41 18.39
CA GLY A 862 26.17 -15.49 17.44
C GLY A 862 27.33 -16.47 17.37
N LYS A 863 27.04 -17.76 17.15
CA LYS A 863 28.05 -18.81 16.99
C LYS A 863 27.58 -19.89 16.02
N CYS A 864 28.46 -20.33 15.13
CA CYS A 864 28.26 -21.45 14.22
C CYS A 864 29.53 -22.33 14.18
N ILE A 865 29.36 -23.64 14.00
CA ILE A 865 30.47 -24.58 13.79
C ILE A 865 30.21 -25.27 12.45
N LYS A 866 31.20 -25.27 11.56
CA LYS A 866 31.12 -25.89 10.24
C LYS A 866 32.28 -26.87 10.07
N THR A 867 31.96 -28.10 9.67
CA THR A 867 32.95 -29.10 9.28
C THR A 867 33.07 -29.11 7.76
N ILE A 868 34.31 -29.15 7.27
CA ILE A 868 34.65 -29.34 5.86
C ILE A 868 35.54 -30.57 5.71
N THR A 869 35.45 -31.25 4.57
CA THR A 869 36.30 -32.39 4.23
C THR A 869 37.32 -31.97 3.18
N VAL A 870 38.60 -32.26 3.42
CA VAL A 870 39.71 -31.97 2.52
C VAL A 870 40.25 -33.28 1.94
N LEU A 871 40.30 -33.34 0.62
CA LEU A 871 40.82 -34.47 -0.16
C LEU A 871 42.32 -34.28 -0.46
N PRO A 872 43.08 -35.38 -0.59
CA PRO A 872 44.46 -35.32 -1.04
C PRO A 872 44.57 -34.69 -2.42
N LYS A 873 45.71 -34.04 -2.68
CA LYS A 873 46.06 -33.60 -4.03
C LYS A 873 46.37 -34.84 -4.87
N GLU A 874 45.41 -35.31 -5.66
CA GLU A 874 45.64 -36.43 -6.58
C GLU A 874 46.86 -36.13 -7.46
N GLY A 875 47.78 -37.09 -7.51
CA GLY A 875 48.91 -37.05 -8.42
C GLY A 875 48.37 -37.07 -9.84
N ILE A 876 48.62 -35.98 -10.57
CA ILE A 876 48.58 -35.99 -12.03
C ILE A 876 49.64 -37.02 -12.47
N GLU A 877 49.21 -38.17 -12.97
CA GLU A 877 49.80 -38.74 -14.19
C GLU A 877 48.99 -38.27 -15.39
#